data_AF-A0A6L7MVC3-F1
#
_entry.id   AF-A0A6L7MVC3-F1
#
_cell.length_a   1.000
_cell.length_b   1.000
_cell.length_c   1.000
_cell.angle_alpha   90.00
_cell.angle_beta   90.00
_cell.angle_gamma   90.00
#
_symmetry.space_group_name_H-M   'P 1'
#
loop_
_entity.id
_entity.type
_entity.pdbx_description
1 polymer ?
#
loop_
_entity_poly.entity_id
_entity_poly.type
_entity_poly.pdbx_seq_one_letter_code
_entity_poly.pdbx_strand_id
1 'polypeptide(L)'
;MNTVLLSAGNEPMPGGCMPKDRAFSQGEREGLPLEDRAFSQGEREGLPLEERAFSTGEHEGLPLEERAFSTGEREGPPLEARADQSRTILRRLRRLGWLLANLDACLQFAGGTGGFLKRAMRTLAAGQWRHLVAWMVMAVSYVGRTDGKRYRRWLAQTAPAQPPDGQVSAVLAFVGVPAGQLAAFLALISAQRKPWLDLVVVVEQEQRQQVESHFEATGQKACIVDSEGNAAKDLLHGLRRSIAASEPGVRYIALLAPGCVPGDMPLAATGSTLLYGDEDEIDERGERSRPLFKPAFSPDLLLHSDYLSSCLVLTTDLARSVAERTLPTILDLHSLALLLTEAAEHVRHVGAFTAHRLLGEPSAWGSTRGLPSKEEPSAWGSTRGLPSKEEPSARGSTRGLPSKAKPSARASARGFPPKTSTKAEAPAHLARHLRDCYGDAAAVRETRDGWTCSFGSRDTGSRKVSIIIPTRDRLDLLVPCIEGIHATNQGSFECIIIDNGSVAPETKRWLAGAPTEFRALQVVEAPEPFNWSRLNNLGMRHAEGNVFLFLNNDTEAACEGWVDRLADVALRPDVGTVGGLLLYPDGLIQHAGVVTGFGGCADHIYVGTHPDAGEHMFVPPTVPRNVSAVTGACLAVARSAVDAIGGFDEGYRVIGSDVEFCIRAMRAGRRNVYLPDVRLLHHESQSRTKRDPAADIERLRALVAQGPSDPYFNPKLSMVSLYPSYPV
;
A
#
# COMPACT_ATOMS: atom_id res chain seq x y z
N MET A 1 26.91 -0.45 44.81
CA MET A 1 28.32 -0.40 44.38
C MET A 1 28.36 0.23 43.00
N ASN A 2 29.11 1.33 42.92
CA ASN A 2 29.56 2.11 41.77
C ASN A 2 28.55 2.94 40.94
N THR A 3 28.33 4.12 41.51
CA THR A 3 28.05 5.44 40.93
C THR A 3 29.32 6.09 40.39
N VAL A 4 29.29 6.79 39.24
CA VAL A 4 30.09 7.99 38.84
C VAL A 4 29.32 8.63 37.66
N LEU A 5 28.51 9.69 37.75
CA LEU A 5 28.76 11.14 37.90
C LEU A 5 29.77 11.76 36.92
N LEU A 6 29.29 12.62 36.00
CA LEU A 6 29.90 13.93 35.73
C LEU A 6 28.90 14.86 35.01
N SER A 7 28.79 16.06 35.58
CA SER A 7 27.99 17.22 35.19
C SER A 7 28.91 18.38 34.80
N ALA A 8 28.52 19.18 33.80
CA ALA A 8 28.81 20.62 33.62
C ALA A 8 28.13 21.01 32.28
N GLY A 9 27.47 22.14 32.08
CA GLY A 9 27.30 23.39 32.81
C GLY A 9 26.98 24.47 31.77
N ASN A 10 25.82 25.11 31.92
CA ASN A 10 25.35 26.39 31.35
C ASN A 10 26.47 27.46 31.27
N GLU A 11 26.52 28.47 30.38
CA GLU A 11 25.48 29.40 29.87
C GLU A 11 26.12 30.37 28.81
N PRO A 12 25.47 31.46 28.30
CA PRO A 12 25.57 31.95 26.92
C PRO A 12 26.28 33.33 26.85
N MET A 13 26.15 34.08 25.73
CA MET A 13 26.19 35.56 25.56
C MET A 13 26.65 35.93 24.11
N PRO A 14 26.45 37.16 23.57
CA PRO A 14 25.18 37.88 23.36
C PRO A 14 25.07 38.61 21.99
N GLY A 15 23.84 39.04 21.66
CA GLY A 15 23.39 40.28 20.98
C GLY A 15 24.17 40.95 19.82
N GLY A 16 23.45 41.29 18.74
CA GLY A 16 23.90 42.31 17.79
C GLY A 16 22.97 42.59 16.60
N CYS A 17 22.12 43.63 16.74
CA CYS A 17 21.58 44.57 15.74
C CYS A 17 21.21 44.14 14.29
N MET A 18 19.92 44.30 13.98
CA MET A 18 19.38 44.83 12.70
C MET A 18 19.71 46.34 12.58
N PRO A 19 19.85 46.96 11.38
CA PRO A 19 18.65 47.31 10.60
C PRO A 19 18.78 47.45 9.05
N LYS A 20 17.63 47.18 8.41
CA LYS A 20 16.94 47.98 7.34
C LYS A 20 17.47 48.09 5.90
N ASP A 21 16.47 47.91 5.01
CA ASP A 21 16.19 48.66 3.78
C ASP A 21 17.07 48.46 2.53
N ARG A 22 16.56 47.77 1.49
CA ARG A 22 15.92 48.38 0.29
C ARG A 22 15.71 47.37 -0.84
N ALA A 23 14.67 47.67 -1.61
CA ALA A 23 14.09 46.95 -2.74
C ALA A 23 14.82 47.18 -4.09
N PHE A 24 14.28 46.52 -5.13
CA PHE A 24 14.56 46.57 -6.59
C PHE A 24 15.78 45.75 -7.05
N SER A 25 15.81 45.06 -8.19
CA SER A 25 14.88 44.85 -9.32
C SER A 25 15.42 43.72 -10.21
N GLN A 26 14.55 43.22 -11.08
CA GLN A 26 14.77 42.54 -12.37
C GLN A 26 16.18 42.51 -13.01
N GLY A 27 16.42 41.45 -13.77
CA GLY A 27 17.42 41.37 -14.84
C GLY A 27 18.39 40.20 -14.60
N GLU A 28 18.17 39.02 -15.15
CA GLU A 28 18.48 38.61 -16.53
C GLU A 28 19.64 37.61 -16.53
N ARG A 29 19.63 36.78 -17.58
CA ARG A 29 20.47 35.62 -17.82
C ARG A 29 21.93 36.01 -18.01
N GLU A 30 22.82 35.12 -17.58
CA GLU A 30 24.02 34.59 -18.26
C GLU A 30 24.86 33.89 -17.19
N GLY A 31 25.14 32.59 -17.31
CA GLY A 31 26.31 32.15 -18.04
C GLY A 31 27.54 32.21 -17.12
N LEU A 32 27.85 31.11 -16.42
CA LEU A 32 29.14 30.97 -15.74
C LEU A 32 29.80 29.62 -16.08
N PRO A 33 31.14 29.58 -16.14
CA PRO A 33 31.91 28.64 -16.93
C PRO A 33 32.63 27.58 -16.09
N LEU A 34 33.11 26.56 -16.80
CA LEU A 34 34.17 25.64 -16.37
C LEU A 34 35.48 26.41 -16.13
N GLU A 35 36.12 26.20 -14.99
CA GLU A 35 37.58 26.27 -14.86
C GLU A 35 38.12 25.17 -13.94
N ASP A 36 39.05 24.41 -14.50
CA ASP A 36 40.04 23.57 -13.84
C ASP A 36 40.96 24.40 -12.93
N ARG A 37 41.35 23.83 -11.77
CA ARG A 37 42.73 23.97 -11.24
C ARG A 37 43.18 22.70 -10.52
N ALA A 38 44.14 22.03 -11.15
CA ALA A 38 45.11 21.14 -10.53
C ALA A 38 46.28 21.93 -9.89
N PHE A 39 47.08 21.24 -9.07
CA PHE A 39 48.46 21.45 -8.56
C PHE A 39 48.50 21.04 -7.08
N SER A 40 49.40 20.24 -6.50
CA SER A 40 50.60 19.46 -6.89
C SER A 40 50.97 18.64 -5.64
N GLN A 41 51.24 17.33 -5.72
CA GLN A 41 52.55 16.68 -5.87
C GLN A 41 53.71 17.12 -4.94
N GLY A 42 54.37 16.09 -4.39
CA GLY A 42 55.66 16.03 -3.68
C GLY A 42 55.74 14.66 -2.99
N GLU A 43 55.99 13.55 -3.70
CA GLU A 43 57.29 12.94 -4.07
C GLU A 43 58.24 12.61 -2.89
N ARG A 44 58.54 11.30 -2.70
CA ARG A 44 59.83 10.63 -3.03
C ARG A 44 59.87 9.19 -2.47
N GLU A 45 60.06 8.17 -3.34
CA GLU A 45 61.28 7.33 -3.56
C GLU A 45 61.51 6.27 -2.46
N GLY A 46 61.85 4.98 -2.69
CA GLY A 46 62.26 4.20 -3.86
C GLY A 46 62.35 2.67 -3.52
N LEU A 47 62.56 1.85 -4.56
CA LEU A 47 62.63 0.37 -4.68
C LEU A 47 63.87 -0.28 -3.98
N PRO A 48 64.23 -1.61 -4.07
CA PRO A 48 63.66 -2.80 -4.78
C PRO A 48 63.67 -4.19 -4.06
N LEU A 49 63.06 -5.19 -4.72
CA LEU A 49 63.28 -6.67 -4.87
C LEU A 49 64.13 -7.49 -3.87
N GLU A 50 63.65 -8.70 -3.51
CA GLU A 50 64.41 -9.98 -3.62
C GLU A 50 63.56 -11.25 -3.42
N GLU A 51 63.94 -12.30 -4.17
CA GLU A 51 63.43 -13.68 -4.19
C GLU A 51 63.87 -14.51 -2.96
N ARG A 52 63.16 -15.62 -2.67
CA ARG A 52 63.78 -16.84 -2.14
C ARG A 52 62.94 -18.09 -2.43
N ALA A 53 63.55 -19.00 -3.16
CA ALA A 53 63.12 -20.37 -3.41
C ALA A 53 63.38 -21.29 -2.19
N PHE A 54 62.67 -22.42 -2.11
CA PHE A 54 63.25 -23.72 -1.76
C PHE A 54 62.42 -24.88 -2.34
N SER A 55 63.15 -25.73 -3.08
CA SER A 55 62.83 -27.07 -3.59
C SER A 55 62.67 -28.09 -2.44
N THR A 56 62.30 -29.37 -2.55
CA THR A 56 62.52 -30.46 -3.52
C THR A 56 61.76 -31.69 -2.97
N GLY A 57 61.38 -32.67 -3.79
CA GLY A 57 61.15 -34.04 -3.30
C GLY A 57 60.21 -34.90 -4.15
N GLU A 58 60.73 -35.44 -5.25
CA GLU A 58 60.14 -36.54 -6.02
C GLU A 58 60.17 -37.87 -5.25
N HIS A 59 59.21 -38.77 -5.52
CA HIS A 59 59.51 -40.20 -5.74
C HIS A 59 58.31 -40.94 -6.39
N GLU A 60 58.60 -41.60 -7.50
CA GLU A 60 57.77 -42.56 -8.24
C GLU A 60 57.63 -43.92 -7.52
N GLY A 61 56.57 -44.68 -7.83
CA GLY A 61 56.47 -46.12 -7.53
C GLY A 61 55.06 -46.72 -7.68
N LEU A 62 54.83 -47.46 -8.78
CA LEU A 62 53.67 -48.35 -9.03
C LEU A 62 53.83 -49.71 -8.28
N PRO A 63 52.96 -50.73 -8.48
CA PRO A 63 51.68 -51.02 -7.81
C PRO A 63 51.74 -52.36 -6.99
N LEU A 64 50.72 -52.70 -6.20
CA LEU A 64 50.26 -54.09 -5.97
C LEU A 64 49.00 -54.17 -5.09
N GLU A 65 48.18 -55.17 -5.39
CA GLU A 65 46.87 -55.49 -4.84
C GLU A 65 46.93 -56.03 -3.39
N GLU A 66 45.90 -55.77 -2.57
CA GLU A 66 45.24 -56.80 -1.75
C GLU A 66 43.89 -56.33 -1.16
N ARG A 67 43.00 -57.30 -0.93
CA ARG A 67 41.54 -57.16 -0.76
C ARG A 67 41.09 -56.82 0.68
N ALA A 68 39.89 -56.21 0.75
CA ALA A 68 38.75 -56.54 1.62
C ALA A 68 38.26 -55.50 2.67
N PHE A 69 37.00 -55.06 2.44
CA PHE A 69 35.90 -54.68 3.36
C PHE A 69 36.19 -53.92 4.67
N SER A 70 35.64 -52.70 4.82
CA SER A 70 34.35 -52.43 5.51
C SER A 70 34.17 -50.97 5.96
N THR A 71 32.89 -50.56 6.06
CA THR A 71 32.30 -49.39 6.74
C THR A 71 32.72 -47.98 6.33
N GLY A 72 31.84 -47.32 5.58
CA GLY A 72 31.93 -45.89 5.30
C GLY A 72 31.42 -45.04 6.47
N GLU A 73 32.27 -44.13 6.93
CA GLU A 73 31.87 -42.91 7.63
C GLU A 73 32.02 -41.73 6.64
N ARG A 74 30.89 -41.09 6.28
CA ARG A 74 30.93 -39.79 5.59
C ARG A 74 31.08 -38.70 6.64
N GLU A 75 32.18 -37.97 6.57
CA GLU A 75 32.38 -36.72 7.30
C GLU A 75 31.24 -35.72 7.01
N GLY A 76 30.70 -35.13 8.07
CA GLY A 76 29.63 -34.12 8.00
C GLY A 76 30.18 -32.73 7.63
N PRO A 77 29.31 -31.81 7.17
CA PRO A 77 29.72 -30.47 6.74
C PRO A 77 30.30 -29.63 7.90
N PRO A 78 31.17 -28.64 7.61
CA PRO A 78 31.92 -27.88 8.60
C PRO A 78 31.01 -27.08 9.56
N LEU A 79 31.53 -26.82 10.76
CA LEU A 79 30.83 -26.26 11.94
C LEU A 79 30.06 -24.95 11.69
N GLU A 80 30.47 -24.12 10.73
CA GLU A 80 29.78 -22.87 10.37
C GLU A 80 28.45 -23.12 9.63
N ALA A 81 28.36 -24.16 8.79
CA ALA A 81 27.12 -24.56 8.12
C ALA A 81 26.09 -25.16 9.10
N ARG A 82 26.57 -25.78 10.19
CA ARG A 82 25.72 -26.28 11.28
C ARG A 82 25.17 -25.13 12.14
N ALA A 83 25.96 -24.08 12.40
CA ALA A 83 25.49 -22.91 13.15
C ALA A 83 24.35 -22.15 12.45
N ASP A 84 24.37 -22.07 11.11
CA ASP A 84 23.36 -21.35 10.33
C ASP A 84 22.08 -22.17 10.08
N GLN A 85 22.22 -23.50 9.94
CA GLN A 85 21.09 -24.43 10.03
C GLN A 85 20.45 -24.41 11.41
N SER A 86 21.22 -24.40 12.50
CA SER A 86 20.71 -24.32 13.86
C SER A 86 19.99 -23.00 14.14
N ARG A 87 20.43 -21.87 13.59
CA ARG A 87 19.72 -20.56 13.68
C ARG A 87 18.42 -20.54 12.86
N THR A 88 18.42 -21.17 11.70
CA THR A 88 17.21 -21.31 10.87
C THR A 88 16.19 -22.26 11.52
N ILE A 89 16.66 -23.35 12.12
CA ILE A 89 15.84 -24.29 12.89
C ILE A 89 15.33 -23.62 14.18
N LEU A 90 16.14 -22.85 14.91
CA LEU A 90 15.69 -22.10 16.09
C LEU A 90 14.69 -20.99 15.74
N ARG A 91 14.82 -20.32 14.60
CA ARG A 91 13.81 -19.36 14.09
C ARG A 91 12.51 -20.08 13.70
N ARG A 92 12.61 -21.26 13.08
CA ARG A 92 11.46 -22.11 12.75
C ARG A 92 10.80 -22.67 14.01
N LEU A 93 11.55 -23.11 15.01
CA LEU A 93 11.07 -23.64 16.29
C LEU A 93 10.51 -22.55 17.20
N ARG A 94 11.04 -21.32 17.18
CA ARG A 94 10.42 -20.16 17.86
C ARG A 94 9.11 -19.75 17.18
N ARG A 95 9.04 -19.78 15.85
CA ARG A 95 7.79 -19.59 15.10
C ARG A 95 6.80 -20.73 15.35
N LEU A 96 7.26 -21.98 15.42
CA LEU A 96 6.44 -23.15 15.73
C LEU A 96 5.93 -23.13 17.18
N GLY A 97 6.77 -22.73 18.14
CA GLY A 97 6.40 -22.56 19.55
C GLY A 97 5.39 -21.42 19.75
N TRP A 98 5.54 -20.32 19.02
CA TRP A 98 4.55 -19.25 18.97
C TRP A 98 3.23 -19.70 18.31
N LEU A 99 3.30 -20.50 17.24
CA LEU A 99 2.13 -21.11 16.57
C LEU A 99 1.39 -22.10 17.48
N LEU A 100 2.11 -22.97 18.20
CA LEU A 100 1.54 -23.94 19.14
C LEU A 100 0.88 -23.24 20.33
N ALA A 101 1.45 -22.12 20.81
CA ALA A 101 0.87 -21.31 21.88
C ALA A 101 -0.44 -20.58 21.48
N ASN A 102 -0.74 -20.47 20.18
CA ASN A 102 -1.92 -19.78 19.65
C ASN A 102 -2.83 -20.70 18.81
N LEU A 103 -2.71 -22.03 19.00
CA LEU A 103 -3.44 -23.02 18.19
C LEU A 103 -4.97 -22.91 18.36
N ASP A 104 -5.45 -22.63 19.56
CA ASP A 104 -6.88 -22.42 19.85
C ASP A 104 -7.48 -21.26 19.06
N ALA A 105 -6.71 -20.18 18.85
CA ALA A 105 -7.12 -19.04 18.05
C ALA A 105 -7.29 -19.42 16.56
N CYS A 106 -6.36 -20.21 16.02
CA CYS A 106 -6.47 -20.76 14.66
C CYS A 106 -7.69 -21.68 14.49
N LEU A 107 -8.02 -22.47 15.52
CA LEU A 107 -9.12 -23.43 15.49
C LEU A 107 -10.50 -22.74 15.53
N GLN A 108 -10.63 -21.62 16.24
CA GLN A 108 -11.85 -20.82 16.29
C GLN A 108 -12.12 -20.11 14.94
N PHE A 109 -11.08 -19.59 14.28
CA PHE A 109 -11.21 -18.96 12.95
C PHE A 109 -11.67 -19.95 11.86
N ALA A 110 -11.24 -21.20 11.95
CA ALA A 110 -11.48 -22.22 10.91
C ALA A 110 -12.81 -22.98 11.06
N GLY A 111 -13.71 -22.57 11.97
CA GLY A 111 -14.98 -23.24 12.20
C GLY A 111 -14.86 -24.62 12.87
N GLY A 112 -13.79 -24.84 13.64
CA GLY A 112 -13.50 -26.09 14.37
C GLY A 112 -12.38 -26.94 13.78
N THR A 113 -11.99 -27.97 14.53
CA THR A 113 -10.83 -28.85 14.27
C THR A 113 -10.88 -29.59 12.93
N GLY A 114 -12.07 -29.97 12.45
CA GLY A 114 -12.24 -30.78 11.23
C GLY A 114 -12.05 -30.02 9.91
N GLY A 115 -12.43 -28.74 9.85
CA GLY A 115 -12.27 -27.90 8.66
C GLY A 115 -10.82 -27.43 8.46
N PHE A 116 -10.18 -27.06 9.57
CA PHE A 116 -8.76 -26.70 9.64
C PHE A 116 -7.86 -27.81 9.11
N LEU A 117 -8.02 -29.04 9.61
CA LEU A 117 -7.13 -30.15 9.28
C LEU A 117 -7.23 -30.53 7.79
N LYS A 118 -8.44 -30.57 7.22
CA LYS A 118 -8.66 -30.88 5.80
C LYS A 118 -8.02 -29.86 4.87
N ARG A 119 -8.09 -28.57 5.21
CA ARG A 119 -7.56 -27.49 4.37
C ARG A 119 -6.04 -27.37 4.49
N ALA A 120 -5.51 -27.46 5.71
CA ALA A 120 -4.08 -27.53 5.96
C ALA A 120 -3.42 -28.72 5.26
N MET A 121 -4.04 -29.92 5.31
CA MET A 121 -3.54 -31.10 4.60
C MET A 121 -3.55 -30.92 3.07
N ARG A 122 -4.54 -30.24 2.49
CA ARG A 122 -4.55 -29.92 1.05
C ARG A 122 -3.44 -28.94 0.66
N THR A 123 -3.23 -27.89 1.43
CA THR A 123 -2.15 -26.91 1.19
C THR A 123 -0.76 -27.54 1.34
N LEU A 124 -0.60 -28.46 2.30
CA LEU A 124 0.62 -29.26 2.48
C LEU A 124 0.84 -30.23 1.31
N ALA A 125 -0.22 -30.90 0.84
CA ALA A 125 -0.15 -31.80 -0.31
C ALA A 125 0.19 -31.05 -1.62
N ALA A 126 -0.18 -29.78 -1.74
CA ALA A 126 0.16 -28.92 -2.87
C ALA A 126 1.58 -28.30 -2.78
N GLY A 127 2.35 -28.57 -1.70
CA GLY A 127 3.69 -28.00 -1.52
C GLY A 127 3.74 -26.50 -1.24
N GLN A 128 2.59 -25.88 -0.95
CA GLN A 128 2.41 -24.43 -0.79
C GLN A 128 2.66 -23.96 0.66
N TRP A 129 3.82 -24.28 1.21
CA TRP A 129 4.17 -24.00 2.61
C TRP A 129 4.08 -22.52 3.01
N ARG A 130 4.34 -21.60 2.07
CA ARG A 130 4.25 -20.15 2.30
C ARG A 130 2.81 -19.69 2.57
N HIS A 131 1.84 -20.26 1.86
CA HIS A 131 0.41 -19.93 2.01
C HIS A 131 -0.16 -20.44 3.33
N LEU A 132 0.26 -21.63 3.77
CA LEU A 132 -0.16 -22.16 5.07
C LEU A 132 0.32 -21.26 6.22
N VAL A 133 1.58 -20.82 6.18
CA VAL A 133 2.14 -19.92 7.20
C VAL A 133 1.48 -18.56 7.17
N ALA A 134 1.28 -17.95 6.00
CA ALA A 134 0.57 -16.68 5.86
C ALA A 134 -0.87 -16.77 6.40
N TRP A 135 -1.58 -17.85 6.08
CA TRP A 135 -2.93 -18.10 6.56
C TRP A 135 -3.00 -18.30 8.08
N MET A 136 -2.06 -19.03 8.68
CA MET A 136 -2.00 -19.20 10.13
C MET A 136 -1.65 -17.90 10.86
N VAL A 137 -0.74 -17.08 10.30
CA VAL A 137 -0.46 -15.73 10.83
C VAL A 137 -1.71 -14.86 10.75
N MET A 138 -2.43 -14.87 9.63
CA MET A 138 -3.70 -14.17 9.47
C MET A 138 -4.77 -14.65 10.45
N ALA A 139 -4.89 -15.94 10.73
CA ALA A 139 -5.85 -16.51 11.67
C ALA A 139 -5.56 -16.08 13.12
N VAL A 140 -4.30 -16.09 13.55
CA VAL A 140 -3.88 -15.59 14.88
C VAL A 140 -4.10 -14.08 14.98
N SER A 141 -3.79 -13.34 13.90
CA SER A 141 -4.06 -11.91 13.79
C SER A 141 -5.55 -11.57 13.77
N TYR A 142 -6.40 -12.45 13.22
CA TYR A 142 -7.86 -12.32 13.20
C TYR A 142 -8.45 -12.43 14.62
N VAL A 143 -7.91 -13.30 15.47
CA VAL A 143 -8.30 -13.38 16.90
C VAL A 143 -7.79 -12.19 17.71
N GLY A 144 -6.78 -11.47 17.21
CA GLY A 144 -6.34 -10.17 17.73
C GLY A 144 -7.24 -8.99 17.36
N ARG A 145 -8.31 -9.19 16.59
CA ARG A 145 -9.32 -8.16 16.35
C ARG A 145 -9.93 -7.77 17.69
N THR A 146 -9.89 -6.48 18.02
CA THR A 146 -10.85 -5.83 18.92
C THR A 146 -10.77 -6.10 20.42
N ASP A 147 -9.65 -6.53 21.01
CA ASP A 147 -9.51 -6.33 22.47
C ASP A 147 -9.11 -4.88 22.75
N GLY A 148 -10.10 -4.05 23.07
CA GLY A 148 -9.89 -2.64 23.44
C GLY A 148 -8.91 -2.48 24.60
N LYS A 149 -8.73 -3.49 25.46
CA LYS A 149 -7.70 -3.47 26.51
C LYS A 149 -6.29 -3.61 25.94
N ARG A 150 -6.05 -4.52 25.00
CA ARG A 150 -4.75 -4.67 24.32
C ARG A 150 -4.40 -3.43 23.53
N TYR A 151 -5.38 -2.87 22.82
CA TYR A 151 -5.18 -1.65 22.05
C TYR A 151 -4.86 -0.44 22.95
N ARG A 152 -5.59 -0.25 24.06
CA ARG A 152 -5.26 0.80 25.04
C ARG A 152 -3.89 0.64 25.67
N ARG A 153 -3.49 -0.58 26.04
CA ARG A 153 -2.15 -0.84 26.58
C ARG A 153 -1.07 -0.46 25.57
N TRP A 154 -1.28 -0.82 24.31
CA TRP A 154 -0.37 -0.47 23.23
C TRP A 154 -0.31 1.04 22.99
N LEU A 155 -1.46 1.74 23.00
CA LEU A 155 -1.49 3.20 22.94
C LEU A 155 -0.74 3.84 24.10
N ALA A 156 -0.97 3.41 25.34
CA ALA A 156 -0.29 3.97 26.51
C ALA A 156 1.24 3.84 26.45
N GLN A 157 1.75 2.83 25.75
CA GLN A 157 3.18 2.60 25.57
C GLN A 157 3.78 3.34 24.36
N THR A 158 2.94 3.72 23.40
CA THR A 158 3.34 4.37 22.14
C THR A 158 2.90 5.83 22.06
N ALA A 159 2.17 6.32 23.07
CA ALA A 159 1.65 7.67 23.12
C ALA A 159 2.80 8.67 23.18
N PRO A 160 2.74 9.72 22.36
CA PRO A 160 3.72 10.81 22.39
C PRO A 160 3.68 11.49 23.76
N ALA A 161 4.86 11.76 24.34
CA ALA A 161 4.97 12.32 25.68
C ALA A 161 4.75 13.85 25.74
N GLN A 162 4.72 14.55 24.59
CA GLN A 162 4.75 16.01 24.56
C GLN A 162 3.48 16.63 23.95
N PRO A 163 2.96 17.72 24.54
CA PRO A 163 1.88 18.51 23.97
C PRO A 163 2.32 19.19 22.66
N PRO A 164 1.38 19.73 21.86
CA PRO A 164 1.72 20.53 20.68
C PRO A 164 2.58 21.74 21.07
N ASP A 165 3.45 22.17 20.15
CA ASP A 165 4.29 23.37 20.32
C ASP A 165 3.50 24.65 20.02
N GLY A 166 2.44 24.89 20.80
CA GLY A 166 1.55 26.04 20.66
C GLY A 166 0.10 25.71 20.97
N GLN A 167 -0.77 26.74 20.95
CA GLN A 167 -2.20 26.53 21.13
C GLN A 167 -2.85 25.93 19.87
N VAL A 168 -3.85 25.10 20.12
CA VAL A 168 -4.71 24.47 19.11
C VAL A 168 -6.13 24.99 19.32
N SER A 169 -6.76 25.51 18.27
CA SER A 169 -8.19 25.78 18.25
C SER A 169 -8.91 24.64 17.54
N ALA A 170 -9.80 23.92 18.20
CA ALA A 170 -10.59 22.85 17.59
C ALA A 170 -11.98 23.34 17.23
N VAL A 171 -12.33 23.18 15.95
CA VAL A 171 -13.64 23.41 15.37
C VAL A 171 -14.37 22.07 15.29
N LEU A 172 -15.50 21.97 15.98
CA LEU A 172 -16.33 20.78 16.03
C LEU A 172 -17.69 21.09 15.41
N ALA A 173 -18.07 20.34 14.38
CA ALA A 173 -19.39 20.48 13.75
C ALA A 173 -20.29 19.32 14.18
N PHE A 174 -21.41 19.65 14.82
CA PHE A 174 -22.47 18.73 15.24
C PHE A 174 -23.68 18.89 14.32
N VAL A 175 -23.59 18.27 13.15
CA VAL A 175 -24.66 18.30 12.14
C VAL A 175 -25.23 16.91 12.01
N GLY A 176 -26.54 16.76 12.17
CA GLY A 176 -27.21 15.46 12.11
C GLY A 176 -26.82 14.48 13.24
N VAL A 177 -26.17 14.97 14.31
CA VAL A 177 -25.83 14.16 15.50
C VAL A 177 -27.08 14.03 16.37
N PRO A 178 -27.57 12.81 16.67
CA PRO A 178 -28.72 12.62 17.56
C PRO A 178 -28.48 13.20 18.96
N ALA A 179 -29.50 13.82 19.57
CA ALA A 179 -29.38 14.46 20.90
C ALA A 179 -28.85 13.53 22.01
N GLY A 180 -29.16 12.22 21.93
CA GLY A 180 -28.61 11.22 22.86
C GLY A 180 -27.11 10.99 22.72
N GLN A 181 -26.56 11.09 21.50
CA GLN A 181 -25.13 10.96 21.24
C GLN A 181 -24.39 12.27 21.55
N LEU A 182 -25.04 13.42 21.36
CA LEU A 182 -24.46 14.74 21.64
C LEU A 182 -23.98 14.85 23.11
N ALA A 183 -24.78 14.41 24.08
CA ALA A 183 -24.41 14.45 25.49
C ALA A 183 -23.15 13.61 25.79
N ALA A 184 -23.07 12.40 25.24
CA ALA A 184 -21.89 11.54 25.40
C ALA A 184 -20.64 12.19 24.79
N PHE A 185 -20.78 12.84 23.63
CA PHE A 185 -19.68 13.50 22.96
C PHE A 185 -19.17 14.72 23.73
N LEU A 186 -20.08 15.55 24.23
CA LEU A 186 -19.73 16.68 25.10
C LEU A 186 -19.02 16.20 26.37
N ALA A 187 -19.46 15.10 26.97
CA ALA A 187 -18.79 14.50 28.12
C ALA A 187 -17.36 14.01 27.78
N LEU A 188 -17.17 13.36 26.62
CA LEU A 188 -15.84 12.92 26.16
C LEU A 188 -14.90 14.10 25.87
N ILE A 189 -15.40 15.19 25.28
CA ILE A 189 -14.62 16.42 25.07
C ILE A 189 -14.22 17.03 26.40
N SER A 190 -15.17 17.18 27.33
CA SER A 190 -14.91 17.79 28.63
C SER A 190 -14.03 16.94 29.54
N ALA A 191 -13.98 15.62 29.34
CA ALA A 191 -13.03 14.74 30.01
C ALA A 191 -11.58 15.00 29.55
N GLN A 192 -11.38 15.52 28.34
CA GLN A 192 -10.08 15.82 27.76
C GLN A 192 -9.67 17.28 27.96
N ARG A 193 -9.83 17.82 29.18
CA ARG A 193 -9.40 19.19 29.46
C ARG A 193 -7.90 19.36 29.22
N LYS A 194 -7.57 20.08 28.16
CA LYS A 194 -6.20 20.40 27.80
C LYS A 194 -6.04 21.92 27.81
N PRO A 195 -5.11 22.49 28.60
CA PRO A 195 -4.91 23.93 28.69
C PRO A 195 -4.55 24.62 27.37
N TRP A 196 -4.08 23.85 26.39
CA TRP A 196 -3.68 24.32 25.07
C TRP A 196 -4.80 24.27 24.02
N LEU A 197 -6.02 23.80 24.40
CA LEU A 197 -7.12 23.55 23.47
C LEU A 197 -8.27 24.55 23.67
N ASP A 198 -8.49 25.40 22.66
CA ASP A 198 -9.69 26.22 22.55
C ASP A 198 -10.75 25.51 21.71
N LEU A 199 -12.04 25.74 22.01
CA LEU A 199 -13.14 25.10 21.30
C LEU A 199 -14.03 26.11 20.56
N VAL A 200 -14.31 25.80 19.29
CA VAL A 200 -15.39 26.40 18.49
C VAL A 200 -16.36 25.28 18.15
N VAL A 201 -17.60 25.40 18.60
CA VAL A 201 -18.61 24.35 18.51
C VAL A 201 -19.75 24.86 17.63
N VAL A 202 -19.91 24.23 16.47
CA VAL A 202 -20.97 24.55 15.49
C VAL A 202 -22.08 23.54 15.66
N VAL A 203 -23.28 23.99 16.01
CA VAL A 203 -24.42 23.14 16.42
C VAL A 203 -25.71 23.60 15.78
N GLU A 204 -26.64 22.67 15.57
CA GLU A 204 -28.00 23.00 15.16
C GLU A 204 -28.71 23.85 16.23
N GLN A 205 -29.58 24.76 15.82
CA GLN A 205 -30.23 25.73 16.71
C GLN A 205 -30.98 25.05 17.87
N GLU A 206 -31.59 23.89 17.63
CA GLU A 206 -32.31 23.09 18.62
C GLU A 206 -31.39 22.51 19.71
N GLN A 207 -30.11 22.31 19.39
CA GLN A 207 -29.11 21.72 20.28
C GLN A 207 -28.34 22.76 21.09
N ARG A 208 -28.43 24.03 20.70
CA ARG A 208 -27.65 25.14 21.27
C ARG A 208 -27.74 25.23 22.80
N GLN A 209 -28.97 25.23 23.33
CA GLN A 209 -29.20 25.38 24.78
C GLN A 209 -28.57 24.24 25.59
N GLN A 210 -28.62 23.01 25.07
CA GLN A 210 -28.02 21.84 25.71
C GLN A 210 -26.49 21.98 25.77
N VAL A 211 -25.88 22.46 24.68
CA VAL A 211 -24.42 22.63 24.55
C VAL A 211 -23.92 23.76 25.43
N GLU A 212 -24.60 24.91 25.44
CA GLU A 212 -24.31 26.05 26.33
C GLU A 212 -24.36 25.61 27.80
N SER A 213 -25.45 24.96 28.21
CA SER A 213 -25.63 24.48 29.59
C SER A 213 -24.53 23.50 30.01
N HIS A 214 -24.08 22.62 29.11
CA HIS A 214 -23.01 21.65 29.40
C HIS A 214 -21.66 22.35 29.62
N PHE A 215 -21.27 23.27 28.73
CA PHE A 215 -19.98 23.96 28.85
C PHE A 215 -19.95 24.94 30.02
N GLU A 216 -21.09 25.57 30.36
CA GLU A 216 -21.25 26.34 31.60
C GLU A 216 -21.09 25.46 32.85
N ALA A 217 -21.79 24.32 32.90
CA ALA A 217 -21.75 23.41 34.05
C ALA A 217 -20.35 22.81 34.28
N THR A 218 -19.62 22.53 33.20
CA THR A 218 -18.24 22.05 33.32
C THR A 218 -17.28 23.22 33.59
N GLY A 219 -17.57 24.43 33.11
CA GLY A 219 -16.65 25.58 33.13
C GLY A 219 -15.57 25.51 32.03
N GLN A 220 -15.85 24.82 30.92
CA GLN A 220 -14.96 24.76 29.76
C GLN A 220 -15.33 25.88 28.80
N LYS A 221 -14.34 26.72 28.45
CA LYS A 221 -14.55 27.81 27.50
C LYS A 221 -14.79 27.23 26.10
N ALA A 222 -15.92 27.58 25.49
CA ALA A 222 -16.24 27.23 24.11
C ALA A 222 -16.98 28.40 23.43
N CYS A 223 -16.66 28.65 22.16
CA CYS A 223 -17.42 29.57 21.32
C CYS A 223 -18.49 28.77 20.56
N ILE A 224 -19.77 29.11 20.74
CA ILE A 224 -20.88 28.35 20.16
C ILE A 224 -21.46 29.12 18.98
N VAL A 225 -21.57 28.43 17.85
CA VAL A 225 -21.96 28.97 16.55
C VAL A 225 -23.12 28.15 15.98
N ASP A 226 -24.06 28.82 15.33
CA ASP A 226 -25.19 28.14 14.72
C ASP A 226 -24.78 27.49 13.39
N SER A 227 -25.25 26.26 13.19
CA SER A 227 -25.07 25.47 11.97
C SER A 227 -25.93 25.97 10.81
N GLU A 228 -25.37 25.87 9.60
CA GLU A 228 -26.06 26.08 8.32
C GLU A 228 -26.63 24.76 7.74
N GLY A 229 -26.57 23.66 8.50
CA GLY A 229 -27.10 22.33 8.13
C GLY A 229 -26.22 21.53 7.19
N ASN A 230 -24.94 21.91 6.99
CA ASN A 230 -24.00 21.17 6.17
C ASN A 230 -22.63 21.10 6.85
N ALA A 231 -22.20 19.90 7.22
CA ALA A 231 -20.97 19.68 8.00
C ALA A 231 -19.73 20.35 7.40
N ALA A 232 -19.55 20.32 6.08
CA ALA A 232 -18.37 20.89 5.45
C ALA A 232 -18.40 22.44 5.43
N LYS A 233 -19.57 23.03 5.20
CA LYS A 233 -19.77 24.49 5.34
C LYS A 233 -19.63 24.94 6.78
N ASP A 234 -20.14 24.17 7.73
CA ASP A 234 -20.08 24.45 9.15
C ASP A 234 -18.66 24.40 9.69
N LEU A 235 -17.85 23.44 9.24
CA LEU A 235 -16.41 23.42 9.56
C LEU A 235 -15.69 24.65 9.01
N LEU A 236 -16.04 25.10 7.80
CA LEU A 236 -15.46 26.33 7.24
C LEU A 236 -15.95 27.59 7.98
N HIS A 237 -17.21 27.63 8.37
CA HIS A 237 -17.78 28.71 9.18
C HIS A 237 -17.06 28.79 10.53
N GLY A 238 -16.92 27.64 11.21
CA GLY A 238 -16.18 27.53 12.45
C GLY A 238 -14.69 27.85 12.31
N LEU A 239 -14.06 27.50 11.17
CA LEU A 239 -12.69 27.90 10.84
C LEU A 239 -12.54 29.43 10.81
N ARG A 240 -13.44 30.13 10.11
CA ARG A 240 -13.45 31.60 10.05
C ARG A 240 -13.63 32.23 11.42
N ARG A 241 -14.51 31.65 12.25
CA ARG A 241 -14.70 32.09 13.65
C ARG A 241 -13.46 31.84 14.50
N SER A 242 -12.84 30.67 14.37
CA SER A 242 -11.59 30.34 15.04
C SER A 242 -10.50 31.35 14.68
N ILE A 243 -10.30 31.67 13.40
CA ILE A 243 -9.33 32.66 12.94
C ILE A 243 -9.62 34.05 13.52
N ALA A 244 -10.89 34.48 13.52
CA ALA A 244 -11.28 35.78 14.05
C ALA A 244 -11.14 35.87 15.59
N ALA A 245 -11.31 34.76 16.29
CA ALA A 245 -11.17 34.65 17.74
C ALA A 245 -9.75 34.32 18.20
N SER A 246 -8.87 33.90 17.28
CA SER A 246 -7.50 33.48 17.59
C SER A 246 -6.72 34.66 18.14
N GLU A 247 -6.31 34.57 19.41
CA GLU A 247 -5.26 35.42 19.96
C GLU A 247 -3.95 35.21 19.16
N PRO A 248 -2.95 36.12 19.25
CA PRO A 248 -1.67 36.01 18.53
C PRO A 248 -0.83 34.71 18.76
N GLY A 249 -1.35 33.71 19.47
CA GLY A 249 -0.67 32.46 19.83
C GLY A 249 -1.30 31.15 19.31
N VAL A 250 -2.46 31.18 18.63
CA VAL A 250 -3.03 29.96 18.01
C VAL A 250 -2.18 29.55 16.81
N ARG A 251 -1.54 28.39 16.89
CA ARG A 251 -0.64 27.86 15.85
C ARG A 251 -1.33 26.88 14.92
N TYR A 252 -2.34 26.18 15.43
CA TYR A 252 -3.05 25.15 14.69
C TYR A 252 -4.57 25.28 14.85
N ILE A 253 -5.30 24.94 13.80
CA ILE A 253 -6.75 24.83 13.81
C ILE A 253 -7.15 23.41 13.38
N ALA A 254 -7.78 22.66 14.29
CA ALA A 254 -8.27 21.31 14.03
C ALA A 254 -9.73 21.35 13.58
N LEU A 255 -10.05 20.78 12.43
CA LEU A 255 -11.39 20.55 11.93
C LEU A 255 -11.78 19.10 12.19
N LEU A 256 -12.86 18.88 12.94
CA LEU A 256 -13.32 17.55 13.34
C LEU A 256 -14.65 17.24 12.67
N ALA A 257 -14.70 16.15 11.92
CA ALA A 257 -15.97 15.69 11.33
C ALA A 257 -17.03 15.43 12.41
N PRO A 258 -18.33 15.47 12.06
CA PRO A 258 -19.39 15.06 12.97
C PRO A 258 -19.09 13.69 13.58
N GLY A 259 -19.29 13.57 14.90
CA GLY A 259 -19.02 12.34 15.63
C GLY A 259 -17.53 12.03 15.89
N CYS A 260 -16.60 12.96 15.63
CA CYS A 260 -15.16 12.79 15.90
C CYS A 260 -14.63 13.64 17.08
N VAL A 261 -14.09 13.00 18.11
CA VAL A 261 -13.46 13.68 19.26
C VAL A 261 -11.95 13.83 18.98
N PRO A 262 -11.33 14.97 19.33
CA PRO A 262 -9.87 15.12 19.23
C PRO A 262 -9.17 14.15 20.19
N GLY A 263 -8.00 13.65 19.80
CA GLY A 263 -7.11 12.87 20.65
C GLY A 263 -5.86 13.63 21.09
N ASP A 264 -4.76 12.91 21.27
CA ASP A 264 -3.44 13.50 21.48
C ASP A 264 -2.87 14.02 20.16
N MET A 265 -2.41 15.28 20.15
CA MET A 265 -1.96 15.98 18.95
C MET A 265 -0.53 16.52 19.17
N PRO A 266 0.53 15.69 19.05
CA PRO A 266 1.91 16.16 19.15
C PRO A 266 2.33 16.88 17.86
N LEU A 267 1.82 18.09 17.67
CA LEU A 267 1.96 18.82 16.40
C LEU A 267 3.25 19.65 16.40
N ALA A 268 4.04 19.46 15.34
CA ALA A 268 5.21 20.25 15.04
C ALA A 268 5.27 20.50 13.52
N ALA A 269 4.65 21.59 13.07
CA ALA A 269 4.68 22.03 11.68
C ALA A 269 4.76 23.56 11.58
N THR A 270 5.17 24.03 10.41
CA THR A 270 5.30 25.45 10.03
C THR A 270 4.87 25.63 8.58
N GLY A 271 4.74 26.88 8.13
CA GLY A 271 4.31 27.20 6.77
C GLY A 271 2.88 26.75 6.48
N SER A 272 2.49 26.73 5.21
CA SER A 272 1.15 26.28 4.79
C SER A 272 1.06 24.75 4.81
N THR A 273 0.89 24.17 6.00
CA THR A 273 0.84 22.71 6.20
C THR A 273 -0.54 22.23 6.65
N LEU A 274 -1.01 21.15 6.01
CA LEU A 274 -2.13 20.31 6.41
C LEU A 274 -1.61 19.03 7.10
N LEU A 275 -2.17 18.71 8.25
CA LEU A 275 -1.84 17.52 9.04
C LEU A 275 -3.07 16.63 9.19
N TYR A 276 -2.86 15.33 9.25
CA TYR A 276 -3.90 14.35 9.56
C TYR A 276 -3.33 13.16 10.35
N GLY A 277 -4.17 12.46 11.09
CA GLY A 277 -3.77 11.36 11.96
C GLY A 277 -4.44 10.04 11.61
N ASP A 278 -4.05 9.01 12.34
CA ASP A 278 -4.76 7.74 12.38
C ASP A 278 -6.16 7.93 13.01
N GLU A 279 -6.99 6.91 12.94
CA GLU A 279 -8.31 6.97 13.57
C GLU A 279 -8.63 5.67 14.31
N ASP A 280 -9.56 5.74 15.25
CA ASP A 280 -10.16 4.58 15.89
C ASP A 280 -11.58 4.90 16.37
N GLU A 281 -12.23 3.91 16.97
CA GLU A 281 -13.55 4.08 17.59
C GLU A 281 -13.44 4.26 19.10
N ILE A 282 -14.29 5.12 19.65
CA ILE A 282 -14.48 5.36 21.08
C ILE A 282 -15.95 5.17 21.46
N ASP A 283 -16.20 4.49 22.58
CA ASP A 283 -17.54 4.38 23.15
C ASP A 283 -17.81 5.44 24.23
N GLU A 284 -19.05 5.49 24.74
CA GLU A 284 -19.49 6.42 25.78
C GLU A 284 -18.70 6.30 27.10
N ARG A 285 -17.98 5.18 27.31
CA ARG A 285 -17.14 4.93 28.48
C ARG A 285 -15.68 5.32 28.25
N GLY A 286 -15.35 5.82 27.06
CA GLY A 286 -13.98 6.13 26.66
C GLY A 286 -13.16 4.89 26.25
N GLU A 287 -13.80 3.74 26.05
CA GLU A 287 -13.12 2.53 25.60
C GLU A 287 -12.82 2.59 24.10
N ARG A 288 -11.61 2.17 23.72
CA ARG A 288 -11.06 2.35 22.37
C ARG A 288 -11.00 1.05 21.60
N SER A 289 -11.38 1.06 20.32
CA SER A 289 -11.39 -0.14 19.48
C SER A 289 -11.27 0.19 17.98
N ARG A 290 -11.14 -0.83 17.12
CA ARG A 290 -11.11 -0.71 15.64
C ARG A 290 -10.17 0.38 15.09
N PRO A 291 -8.85 0.25 15.35
CA PRO A 291 -7.89 1.20 14.81
C PRO A 291 -7.79 1.11 13.30
N LEU A 292 -7.69 2.28 12.67
CA LEU A 292 -7.43 2.50 11.26
C LEU A 292 -6.13 3.29 11.12
N PHE A 293 -5.12 2.58 10.66
CA PHE A 293 -3.79 3.10 10.39
C PHE A 293 -3.74 3.63 8.97
N LYS A 294 -3.23 4.86 8.80
CA LYS A 294 -3.15 5.52 7.49
C LYS A 294 -1.71 5.60 7.00
N PRO A 295 -1.47 5.58 5.68
CA PRO A 295 -0.15 5.86 5.13
C PRO A 295 0.18 7.36 5.21
N ALA A 296 1.40 7.73 4.80
CA ALA A 296 1.69 9.09 4.37
C ALA A 296 0.80 9.51 3.20
N PHE A 297 0.83 10.80 2.85
CA PHE A 297 -0.13 11.37 1.90
C PHE A 297 -0.10 10.66 0.55
N SER A 298 -1.27 10.12 0.17
CA SER A 298 -1.48 9.37 -1.07
C SER A 298 -2.59 10.07 -1.86
N PRO A 299 -2.26 10.99 -2.78
CA PRO A 299 -3.26 11.68 -3.59
C PRO A 299 -4.14 10.71 -4.38
N ASP A 300 -3.56 9.62 -4.90
CA ASP A 300 -4.33 8.60 -5.63
C ASP A 300 -5.33 7.86 -4.73
N LEU A 301 -5.06 7.79 -3.42
CA LEU A 301 -6.02 7.25 -2.44
C LEU A 301 -7.10 8.28 -2.15
N LEU A 302 -6.73 9.55 -1.95
CA LEU A 302 -7.67 10.64 -1.72
C LEU A 302 -8.66 10.81 -2.88
N LEU A 303 -8.22 10.60 -4.13
CA LEU A 303 -9.11 10.66 -5.29
C LEU A 303 -10.23 9.61 -5.25
N HIS A 304 -10.07 8.51 -4.53
CA HIS A 304 -11.02 7.39 -4.50
C HIS A 304 -11.70 7.19 -3.14
N SER A 305 -11.10 7.70 -2.07
CA SER A 305 -11.63 7.56 -0.72
C SER A 305 -11.23 8.77 0.12
N ASP A 306 -12.22 9.36 0.78
CA ASP A 306 -11.97 10.36 1.81
C ASP A 306 -11.41 9.69 3.07
N TYR A 307 -10.09 9.49 3.06
CA TYR A 307 -9.37 8.88 4.17
C TYR A 307 -8.81 9.92 5.15
N LEU A 308 -9.08 11.22 4.95
CA LEU A 308 -8.49 12.30 5.74
C LEU A 308 -9.48 12.94 6.71
N SER A 309 -10.75 13.12 6.30
CA SER A 309 -11.64 14.13 6.90
C SER A 309 -12.11 13.89 8.33
N SER A 310 -11.91 12.72 8.96
CA SER A 310 -12.32 12.56 10.36
C SER A 310 -11.66 13.58 11.29
N CYS A 311 -10.40 13.93 11.02
CA CYS A 311 -9.80 15.11 11.60
C CYS A 311 -8.65 15.65 10.74
N LEU A 312 -8.78 16.92 10.36
CA LEU A 312 -7.78 17.68 9.61
C LEU A 312 -7.24 18.78 10.51
N VAL A 313 -5.93 18.93 10.61
CA VAL A 313 -5.31 20.01 11.38
C VAL A 313 -4.53 20.92 10.46
N LEU A 314 -4.89 22.19 10.44
CA LEU A 314 -4.29 23.21 9.61
C LEU A 314 -3.33 24.03 10.47
N THR A 315 -2.19 24.39 9.90
CA THR A 315 -1.43 25.55 10.38
C THR A 315 -2.25 26.83 10.19
N THR A 316 -2.03 27.84 11.05
CA THR A 316 -2.75 29.11 10.96
C THR A 316 -2.54 29.81 9.61
N ASP A 317 -1.38 29.66 8.99
CA ASP A 317 -1.10 30.21 7.65
C ASP A 317 -1.98 29.58 6.57
N LEU A 318 -2.07 28.24 6.55
CA LEU A 318 -2.98 27.52 5.65
C LEU A 318 -4.43 27.91 5.93
N ALA A 319 -4.84 27.95 7.20
CA ALA A 319 -6.19 28.29 7.61
C ALA A 319 -6.62 29.67 7.07
N ARG A 320 -5.78 30.70 7.21
CA ARG A 320 -6.03 32.04 6.68
C ARG A 320 -6.15 32.04 5.15
N SER A 321 -5.24 31.34 4.46
CA SER A 321 -5.25 31.25 2.99
C SER A 321 -6.51 30.60 2.41
N VAL A 322 -7.17 29.75 3.20
CA VAL A 322 -8.41 29.05 2.81
C VAL A 322 -9.66 29.82 3.24
N ALA A 323 -9.64 30.46 4.41
CA ALA A 323 -10.77 31.20 4.95
C ALA A 323 -11.24 32.35 4.04
N GLU A 324 -10.29 32.98 3.35
CA GLU A 324 -10.50 34.08 2.38
C GLU A 324 -11.07 33.61 1.04
N ARG A 325 -11.02 32.30 0.73
CA ARG A 325 -11.55 31.78 -0.52
C ARG A 325 -13.08 31.76 -0.49
N THR A 326 -13.69 32.21 -1.58
CA THR A 326 -15.13 32.07 -1.81
C THR A 326 -15.39 30.65 -2.31
N LEU A 327 -16.13 29.84 -1.54
CA LEU A 327 -16.24 28.40 -1.78
C LEU A 327 -17.70 27.97 -2.05
N PRO A 328 -18.32 28.41 -3.16
CA PRO A 328 -19.70 28.05 -3.50
C PRO A 328 -19.93 26.55 -3.76
N THR A 329 -18.87 25.73 -3.78
CA THR A 329 -18.86 24.33 -4.24
C THR A 329 -18.48 23.29 -3.17
N ILE A 330 -18.27 23.68 -1.90
CA ILE A 330 -18.05 22.68 -0.84
C ILE A 330 -19.40 22.07 -0.48
N LEU A 331 -19.58 20.81 -0.86
CA LEU A 331 -20.82 20.06 -0.67
C LEU A 331 -20.70 19.01 0.43
N ASP A 332 -19.50 18.46 0.62
CA ASP A 332 -19.20 17.40 1.56
C ASP A 332 -17.76 17.51 2.12
N LEU A 333 -17.44 16.63 3.06
CA LEU A 333 -16.13 16.58 3.71
C LEU A 333 -15.00 16.22 2.74
N HIS A 334 -15.27 15.37 1.75
CA HIS A 334 -14.29 15.00 0.73
C HIS A 334 -13.88 16.20 -0.14
N SER A 335 -14.85 17.05 -0.51
CA SER A 335 -14.62 18.32 -1.19
C SER A 335 -13.68 19.22 -0.40
N LEU A 336 -13.92 19.30 0.92
CA LEU A 336 -13.12 20.12 1.83
C LEU A 336 -11.70 19.57 1.93
N ALA A 337 -11.53 18.26 2.07
CA ALA A 337 -10.20 17.63 2.09
C ALA A 337 -9.41 17.91 0.80
N LEU A 338 -10.02 17.72 -0.38
CA LEU A 338 -9.39 18.02 -1.67
C LEU A 338 -8.94 19.49 -1.74
N LEU A 339 -9.83 20.41 -1.40
CA LEU A 339 -9.53 21.84 -1.40
C LEU A 339 -8.37 22.20 -0.45
N LEU A 340 -8.38 21.64 0.76
CA LEU A 340 -7.31 21.88 1.73
C LEU A 340 -5.97 21.32 1.24
N THR A 341 -5.98 20.19 0.54
CA THR A 341 -4.75 19.64 -0.05
C THR A 341 -4.24 20.45 -1.24
N GLU A 342 -5.12 21.08 -2.03
CA GLU A 342 -4.74 22.01 -3.10
C GLU A 342 -4.12 23.31 -2.55
N ALA A 343 -4.61 23.79 -1.41
CA ALA A 343 -4.15 25.03 -0.78
C ALA A 343 -2.88 24.86 0.07
N ALA A 344 -2.59 23.63 0.51
CA ALA A 344 -1.43 23.32 1.33
C ALA A 344 -0.15 23.18 0.50
N GLU A 345 0.95 23.76 0.99
CA GLU A 345 2.30 23.49 0.47
C GLU A 345 2.77 22.09 0.89
N HIS A 346 2.33 21.63 2.06
CA HIS A 346 2.70 20.35 2.63
C HIS A 346 1.48 19.62 3.22
N VAL A 347 1.37 18.33 2.94
CA VAL A 347 0.38 17.44 3.57
C VAL A 347 1.13 16.33 4.31
N ARG A 348 0.92 16.20 5.62
CA ARG A 348 1.69 15.24 6.45
C ARG A 348 0.78 14.38 7.32
N HIS A 349 1.04 13.08 7.31
CA HIS A 349 0.52 12.16 8.30
C HIS A 349 1.32 12.30 9.60
N VAL A 350 0.62 12.41 10.72
CA VAL A 350 1.19 12.38 12.06
C VAL A 350 0.72 11.11 12.73
N GLY A 351 1.49 10.02 12.61
CA GLY A 351 1.10 8.73 13.17
C GLY A 351 0.81 8.78 14.66
N ALA A 352 1.51 9.60 15.45
CA ALA A 352 1.24 9.73 16.88
C ALA A 352 -0.09 10.45 17.21
N PHE A 353 -0.70 11.10 16.23
CA PHE A 353 -2.02 11.71 16.33
C PHE A 353 -3.10 10.70 15.93
N THR A 354 -4.12 10.56 16.78
CA THR A 354 -5.28 9.70 16.52
C THR A 354 -6.56 10.48 16.77
N ALA A 355 -7.50 10.45 15.83
CA ALA A 355 -8.86 10.97 15.99
C ALA A 355 -9.84 9.85 16.41
N HIS A 356 -10.85 10.17 17.21
CA HIS A 356 -11.73 9.16 17.81
C HIS A 356 -13.14 9.31 17.29
N ARG A 357 -13.58 8.36 16.47
CA ARG A 357 -14.95 8.30 15.96
C ARG A 357 -15.84 7.66 17.01
N LEU A 358 -17.04 8.17 17.22
CA LEU A 358 -18.01 7.45 18.06
C LEU A 358 -18.31 6.07 17.48
N LEU A 359 -18.54 5.10 18.38
CA LEU A 359 -18.94 3.75 18.01
C LEU A 359 -20.20 3.79 17.11
N GLY A 360 -20.07 3.28 15.89
CA GLY A 360 -21.15 3.26 14.89
C GLY A 360 -21.06 4.35 13.82
N GLU A 361 -20.19 5.34 13.99
CA GLU A 361 -19.93 6.33 12.95
C GLU A 361 -19.17 5.73 11.75
N PRO A 362 -19.45 6.20 10.51
CA PRO A 362 -18.72 5.75 9.33
C PRO A 362 -17.23 6.01 9.49
N SER A 363 -16.40 5.04 9.13
CA SER A 363 -14.97 5.22 9.11
C SER A 363 -14.46 5.77 7.78
N ALA A 364 -13.20 6.23 7.75
CA ALA A 364 -12.48 6.55 6.51
C ALA A 364 -12.65 5.47 5.43
N TRP A 365 -12.57 4.19 5.81
CA TRP A 365 -12.78 3.05 4.90
C TRP A 365 -14.27 2.71 4.69
N GLY A 366 -15.18 3.20 5.52
CA GLY A 366 -16.62 3.05 5.31
C GLY A 366 -17.10 3.73 4.02
N SER A 367 -16.32 4.69 3.51
CA SER A 367 -16.54 5.38 2.24
C SER A 367 -15.94 4.67 1.01
N THR A 368 -15.12 3.61 1.17
CA THR A 368 -14.46 2.94 0.04
C THR A 368 -15.51 2.18 -0.77
N ARG A 369 -15.83 2.69 -1.97
CA ARG A 369 -16.84 2.12 -2.88
C ARG A 369 -16.16 1.27 -3.95
N GLY A 370 -16.61 0.02 -4.05
CA GLY A 370 -16.87 -0.72 -5.29
C GLY A 370 -15.74 -0.95 -6.29
N LEU A 371 -15.21 -2.18 -6.30
CA LEU A 371 -15.05 -2.93 -7.54
C LEU A 371 -16.15 -4.00 -7.62
N PRO A 372 -16.49 -4.51 -8.83
CA PRO A 372 -17.72 -5.24 -9.04
C PRO A 372 -17.92 -6.38 -8.07
N SER A 373 -18.98 -6.22 -7.28
CA SER A 373 -19.55 -7.35 -6.57
C SER A 373 -20.21 -8.25 -7.61
N LYS A 374 -19.62 -9.44 -7.79
CA LYS A 374 -20.08 -10.52 -8.67
C LYS A 374 -20.23 -10.12 -10.14
N GLU A 375 -19.13 -10.26 -10.89
CA GLU A 375 -19.27 -11.12 -12.05
C GLU A 375 -19.37 -12.54 -11.48
N GLU A 376 -20.49 -13.21 -11.74
CA GLU A 376 -20.47 -14.66 -11.63
C GLU A 376 -19.30 -15.14 -12.51
N PRO A 377 -18.50 -16.11 -12.06
CA PRO A 377 -17.53 -16.76 -12.91
C PRO A 377 -18.30 -17.25 -14.15
N SER A 378 -18.25 -16.52 -15.27
CA SER A 378 -18.99 -16.87 -16.47
C SER A 378 -18.43 -18.20 -16.94
N ALA A 379 -19.15 -19.29 -16.63
CA ALA A 379 -18.90 -20.66 -17.05
C ALA A 379 -17.44 -20.92 -17.43
N TRP A 380 -16.55 -20.88 -16.44
CA TRP A 380 -15.16 -21.29 -16.63
C TRP A 380 -15.18 -22.72 -17.17
N GLY A 381 -14.65 -22.87 -18.38
CA GLY A 381 -14.84 -24.03 -19.22
C GLY A 381 -14.60 -25.33 -18.46
N SER A 382 -15.67 -26.10 -18.27
CA SER A 382 -15.53 -27.54 -18.18
C SER A 382 -14.75 -27.98 -19.42
N THR A 383 -13.56 -28.53 -19.19
CA THR A 383 -12.78 -29.29 -20.15
C THR A 383 -13.70 -30.03 -21.13
N ARG A 384 -13.65 -29.66 -22.41
CA ARG A 384 -14.32 -30.40 -23.48
C ARG A 384 -13.78 -31.84 -23.49
N GLY A 385 -14.67 -32.77 -23.15
CA GLY A 385 -14.85 -34.07 -23.80
C GLY A 385 -13.65 -35.01 -23.88
N LEU A 386 -13.57 -35.95 -22.93
CA LEU A 386 -13.22 -37.33 -23.25
C LEU A 386 -14.54 -38.14 -23.31
N PRO A 387 -14.81 -38.91 -24.38
CA PRO A 387 -16.10 -39.58 -24.53
C PRO A 387 -16.14 -40.85 -23.67
N SER A 388 -17.05 -40.89 -22.68
CA SER A 388 -17.40 -42.13 -21.99
C SER A 388 -18.75 -42.65 -22.47
N LYS A 389 -18.76 -43.96 -22.72
CA LYS A 389 -19.77 -44.80 -23.37
C LYS A 389 -21.19 -44.70 -22.80
N GLU A 390 -22.12 -44.98 -23.71
CA GLU A 390 -23.57 -45.19 -23.57
C GLU A 390 -23.95 -46.17 -22.44
N GLU A 391 -25.07 -45.91 -21.75
CA GLU A 391 -26.30 -46.75 -21.75
C GLU A 391 -27.36 -46.27 -20.69
N PRO A 392 -28.66 -46.67 -20.79
CA PRO A 392 -29.77 -45.72 -20.68
C PRO A 392 -30.77 -45.89 -19.51
N SER A 393 -31.51 -44.80 -19.28
CA SER A 393 -32.91 -44.64 -18.80
C SER A 393 -33.59 -45.67 -17.88
N ALA A 394 -34.20 -45.18 -16.79
CA ALA A 394 -35.50 -45.67 -16.32
C ALA A 394 -36.26 -44.63 -15.45
N ARG A 395 -37.58 -44.57 -15.65
CA ARG A 395 -38.59 -43.72 -14.98
C ARG A 395 -39.17 -44.38 -13.72
N GLY A 396 -39.75 -43.57 -12.82
CA GLY A 396 -40.77 -43.97 -11.81
C GLY A 396 -40.61 -43.18 -10.50
N SER A 397 -41.45 -42.22 -10.12
CA SER A 397 -42.85 -42.27 -9.63
C SER A 397 -43.04 -42.97 -8.26
N THR A 398 -43.24 -42.21 -7.17
CA THR A 398 -44.46 -42.16 -6.29
C THR A 398 -44.21 -41.73 -4.82
N ARG A 399 -45.05 -40.77 -4.38
CA ARG A 399 -45.81 -40.60 -3.10
C ARG A 399 -45.17 -40.74 -1.68
N GLY A 400 -45.43 -39.73 -0.83
CA GLY A 400 -46.15 -39.89 0.45
C GLY A 400 -45.47 -39.56 1.80
N LEU A 401 -45.87 -38.41 2.40
CA LEU A 401 -45.78 -37.83 3.78
C LEU A 401 -45.87 -38.79 5.02
N PRO A 402 -45.72 -38.39 6.32
CA PRO A 402 -45.72 -37.04 6.97
C PRO A 402 -44.72 -36.78 8.14
N SER A 403 -44.88 -35.59 8.74
CA SER A 403 -44.18 -34.87 9.82
C SER A 403 -43.95 -35.53 11.20
N LYS A 404 -42.88 -35.10 11.90
CA LYS A 404 -42.86 -34.88 13.36
C LYS A 404 -42.14 -33.57 13.74
N ALA A 405 -42.67 -32.91 14.75
CA ALA A 405 -42.40 -31.54 15.18
C ALA A 405 -41.16 -31.37 16.11
N LYS A 406 -40.80 -30.09 16.31
CA LYS A 406 -39.61 -29.45 16.92
C LYS A 406 -39.40 -29.71 18.43
N PRO A 407 -38.28 -29.22 19.03
CA PRO A 407 -38.23 -27.85 19.59
C PRO A 407 -36.91 -27.11 19.27
N SER A 408 -36.94 -25.94 18.61
CA SER A 408 -36.92 -24.59 19.22
C SER A 408 -35.77 -24.28 20.19
N ALA A 409 -34.69 -23.69 19.67
CA ALA A 409 -33.87 -22.72 20.39
C ALA A 409 -33.65 -21.52 19.46
N ARG A 410 -34.46 -20.48 19.67
CA ARG A 410 -34.37 -19.17 19.01
C ARG A 410 -33.71 -18.24 20.02
N ALA A 411 -32.48 -17.83 19.76
CA ALA A 411 -31.89 -16.62 20.34
C ALA A 411 -31.18 -15.89 19.20
N SER A 412 -31.44 -14.60 19.12
CA SER A 412 -31.28 -13.71 17.97
C SER A 412 -29.84 -13.51 17.49
N ALA A 413 -29.58 -13.86 16.22
CA ALA A 413 -28.64 -13.11 15.40
C ALA A 413 -29.47 -12.11 14.59
N ARG A 414 -29.45 -10.83 14.98
CA ARG A 414 -29.99 -9.75 14.14
C ARG A 414 -29.10 -9.71 12.90
N GLY A 415 -29.59 -10.26 11.78
CA GLY A 415 -28.98 -10.06 10.49
C GLY A 415 -28.95 -8.56 10.20
N PHE A 416 -27.76 -8.04 9.89
CA PHE A 416 -27.64 -6.74 9.26
C PHE A 416 -28.50 -6.74 7.99
N PRO A 417 -29.29 -5.68 7.73
CA PRO A 417 -30.00 -5.58 6.47
C PRO A 417 -28.96 -5.60 5.34
N PRO A 418 -29.27 -6.24 4.19
CA PRO A 418 -28.41 -6.13 3.01
C PRO A 418 -28.25 -4.64 2.69
N LYS A 419 -27.01 -4.15 2.57
CA LYS A 419 -26.71 -2.80 2.12
C LYS A 419 -27.38 -2.62 0.76
N THR A 420 -28.45 -1.85 0.70
CA THR A 420 -29.02 -1.35 -0.54
C THR A 420 -27.94 -0.45 -1.15
N SER A 421 -27.29 -0.91 -2.22
CA SER A 421 -26.35 -0.10 -3.00
C SER A 421 -27.15 0.99 -3.70
N THR A 422 -27.36 2.14 -3.04
CA THR A 422 -27.72 3.36 -3.74
C THR A 422 -26.59 3.68 -4.72
N LYS A 423 -26.93 3.93 -5.99
CA LYS A 423 -25.97 4.41 -6.99
C LYS A 423 -25.27 5.63 -6.40
N ALA A 424 -23.96 5.50 -6.24
CA ALA A 424 -23.11 6.54 -5.73
C ALA A 424 -22.82 7.53 -6.86
N GLU A 425 -23.54 8.66 -6.91
CA GLU A 425 -23.19 9.73 -7.83
C GLU A 425 -21.78 10.23 -7.53
N ALA A 426 -20.99 10.41 -8.59
CA ALA A 426 -19.68 11.04 -8.52
C ALA A 426 -19.84 12.49 -8.04
N PRO A 427 -19.12 12.93 -7.01
CA PRO A 427 -19.28 14.30 -6.56
C PRO A 427 -18.81 15.29 -7.64
N ALA A 428 -19.64 16.25 -8.02
CA ALA A 428 -19.33 17.23 -9.06
C ALA A 428 -18.02 18.01 -8.79
N HIS A 429 -17.65 18.16 -7.52
CA HIS A 429 -16.41 18.80 -7.08
C HIS A 429 -15.16 17.97 -7.43
N LEU A 430 -15.25 16.63 -7.39
CA LEU A 430 -14.14 15.74 -7.75
C LEU A 430 -13.83 15.89 -9.23
N ALA A 431 -14.86 15.99 -10.08
CA ALA A 431 -14.66 16.25 -11.50
C ALA A 431 -13.97 17.60 -11.76
N ARG A 432 -14.25 18.64 -10.96
CA ARG A 432 -13.51 19.90 -11.01
C ARG A 432 -12.05 19.71 -10.59
N HIS A 433 -11.81 19.12 -9.42
CA HIS A 433 -10.47 18.84 -8.91
C HIS A 433 -9.62 18.08 -9.95
N LEU A 434 -10.21 17.07 -10.59
CA LEU A 434 -9.55 16.31 -11.65
C LEU A 434 -9.14 17.20 -12.83
N ARG A 435 -10.02 18.07 -13.32
CA ARG A 435 -9.69 19.00 -14.41
C ARG A 435 -8.63 20.01 -14.01
N ASP A 436 -8.73 20.59 -12.81
CA ASP A 436 -7.82 21.63 -12.35
C ASP A 436 -6.40 21.05 -12.11
N CYS A 437 -6.30 19.84 -11.55
CA CYS A 437 -5.03 19.22 -11.20
C CYS A 437 -4.41 18.37 -12.33
N TYR A 438 -5.22 17.76 -13.19
CA TYR A 438 -4.77 16.78 -14.20
C TYR A 438 -5.15 17.17 -15.64
N GLY A 439 -5.98 18.20 -15.83
CA GLY A 439 -6.42 18.73 -17.13
C GLY A 439 -7.73 18.14 -17.64
N ASP A 440 -8.22 18.66 -18.77
CA ASP A 440 -9.58 18.39 -19.29
C ASP A 440 -9.89 16.94 -19.65
N ALA A 441 -8.85 16.13 -19.92
CA ALA A 441 -9.00 14.70 -20.19
C ALA A 441 -9.34 13.89 -18.92
N ALA A 442 -9.05 14.46 -17.74
CA ALA A 442 -9.34 13.82 -16.47
C ALA A 442 -10.82 14.01 -16.11
N ALA A 443 -11.49 12.89 -15.86
CA ALA A 443 -12.92 12.85 -15.62
C ALA A 443 -13.28 11.73 -14.63
N VAL A 444 -14.36 11.96 -13.90
CA VAL A 444 -14.99 10.89 -13.12
C VAL A 444 -15.88 10.07 -14.05
N ARG A 445 -15.71 8.75 -14.05
CA ARG A 445 -16.55 7.81 -14.78
C ARG A 445 -17.43 7.05 -13.82
N GLU A 446 -18.73 7.03 -14.08
CA GLU A 446 -19.64 6.14 -13.36
C GLU A 446 -19.34 4.69 -13.70
N THR A 447 -19.39 3.84 -12.68
CA THR A 447 -19.28 2.39 -12.78
C THR A 447 -20.51 1.75 -12.17
N ARG A 448 -20.70 0.45 -12.40
CA ARG A 448 -21.82 -0.31 -11.82
C ARG A 448 -21.90 -0.20 -10.29
N ASP A 449 -20.75 -0.09 -9.63
CA ASP A 449 -20.61 -0.11 -8.18
C ASP A 449 -20.20 1.27 -7.60
N GLY A 450 -20.24 2.33 -8.42
CA GLY A 450 -19.98 3.71 -8.01
C GLY A 450 -19.34 4.55 -9.11
N TRP A 451 -18.09 4.95 -8.91
CA TRP A 451 -17.34 5.74 -9.88
C TRP A 451 -15.83 5.47 -9.77
N THR A 452 -15.09 5.83 -10.82
CA THR A 452 -13.62 5.76 -10.88
C THR A 452 -13.05 7.02 -11.52
N CYS A 453 -11.79 7.34 -11.25
CA CYS A 453 -11.09 8.41 -11.94
C CYS A 453 -10.49 7.88 -13.25
N SER A 454 -10.76 8.57 -14.34
CA SER A 454 -10.07 8.37 -15.61
C SER A 454 -9.24 9.60 -15.91
N PHE A 455 -8.03 9.42 -16.43
CA PHE A 455 -7.12 10.53 -16.71
C PHE A 455 -7.06 10.88 -18.20
N GLY A 456 -7.37 9.93 -19.08
CA GLY A 456 -7.42 10.10 -20.53
C GLY A 456 -6.09 10.55 -21.16
N SER A 457 -5.82 10.15 -22.39
CA SER A 457 -4.77 10.82 -23.17
C SER A 457 -5.30 12.17 -23.67
N ARG A 458 -4.55 13.26 -23.49
CA ARG A 458 -4.82 14.55 -24.17
C ARG A 458 -4.79 14.43 -25.70
N ASP A 459 -4.20 13.36 -26.21
CA ASP A 459 -4.09 13.05 -27.62
C ASP A 459 -4.18 11.53 -27.83
N THR A 460 -5.37 11.03 -28.16
CA THR A 460 -5.61 9.59 -28.40
C THR A 460 -4.80 9.05 -29.59
N GLY A 461 -4.25 9.92 -30.45
CA GLY A 461 -3.34 9.55 -31.54
C GLY A 461 -1.90 9.26 -31.09
N SER A 462 -1.48 9.74 -29.91
CA SER A 462 -0.09 9.62 -29.41
C SER A 462 0.14 8.44 -28.47
N ARG A 463 -0.93 7.79 -28.00
CA ARG A 463 -0.84 6.74 -26.97
C ARG A 463 -0.62 5.37 -27.62
N LYS A 464 0.60 4.83 -27.52
CA LYS A 464 0.95 3.47 -27.96
C LYS A 464 1.65 2.74 -26.80
N VAL A 465 1.15 1.57 -26.43
CA VAL A 465 1.72 0.73 -25.35
C VAL A 465 2.58 -0.39 -25.94
N SER A 466 3.83 -0.50 -25.50
CA SER A 466 4.71 -1.64 -25.85
C SER A 466 4.72 -2.64 -24.71
N ILE A 467 4.08 -3.79 -24.94
CA ILE A 467 3.97 -4.88 -23.97
C ILE A 467 5.18 -5.80 -24.15
N ILE A 468 6.07 -5.85 -23.17
CA ILE A 468 7.35 -6.56 -23.22
C ILE A 468 7.23 -7.83 -22.40
N ILE A 469 7.43 -8.98 -23.05
CA ILE A 469 7.21 -10.31 -22.45
C ILE A 469 8.45 -11.18 -22.67
N PRO A 470 9.36 -11.26 -21.68
CA PRO A 470 10.43 -12.25 -21.70
C PRO A 470 9.87 -13.66 -21.56
N THR A 471 10.38 -14.59 -22.37
CA THR A 471 9.92 -15.99 -22.34
C THR A 471 11.05 -16.97 -22.64
N ARG A 472 10.85 -18.22 -22.22
CA ARG A 472 11.68 -19.36 -22.59
C ARG A 472 10.85 -20.63 -22.44
N ASP A 473 10.57 -21.28 -23.58
CA ASP A 473 9.67 -22.43 -23.65
C ASP A 473 8.30 -22.16 -22.99
N ARG A 474 7.62 -23.19 -22.48
CA ARG A 474 6.32 -23.09 -21.79
C ARG A 474 5.25 -22.39 -22.63
N LEU A 475 5.07 -22.92 -23.84
CA LEU A 475 4.03 -22.46 -24.77
C LEU A 475 2.63 -22.55 -24.16
N ASP A 476 2.41 -23.51 -23.24
CA ASP A 476 1.19 -23.67 -22.45
C ASP A 476 0.83 -22.46 -21.58
N LEU A 477 1.79 -21.60 -21.27
CA LEU A 477 1.58 -20.34 -20.52
C LEU A 477 1.59 -19.13 -21.44
N LEU A 478 2.52 -19.09 -22.41
CA LEU A 478 2.68 -17.94 -23.30
C LEU A 478 1.48 -17.72 -24.21
N VAL A 479 0.90 -18.77 -24.78
CA VAL A 479 -0.23 -18.64 -25.71
C VAL A 479 -1.46 -18.04 -25.03
N PRO A 480 -1.95 -18.55 -23.88
CA PRO A 480 -3.05 -17.91 -23.15
C PRO A 480 -2.81 -16.44 -22.80
N CYS A 481 -1.57 -16.09 -22.44
CA CYS A 481 -1.18 -14.71 -22.17
C CYS A 481 -1.37 -13.81 -23.40
N ILE A 482 -0.82 -14.22 -24.55
CA ILE A 482 -0.88 -13.45 -25.81
C ILE A 482 -2.31 -13.39 -26.36
N GLU A 483 -3.05 -14.49 -26.35
CA GLU A 483 -4.45 -14.53 -26.74
C GLU A 483 -5.31 -13.61 -25.85
N GLY A 484 -5.10 -13.67 -24.54
CA GLY A 484 -5.79 -12.82 -23.56
C GLY A 484 -5.54 -11.33 -23.80
N ILE A 485 -4.30 -10.94 -24.08
CA ILE A 485 -3.95 -9.55 -24.44
C ILE A 485 -4.73 -9.10 -25.68
N HIS A 486 -4.74 -9.91 -26.74
CA HIS A 486 -5.39 -9.56 -28.00
C HIS A 486 -6.92 -9.56 -27.90
N ALA A 487 -7.50 -10.44 -27.08
CA ALA A 487 -8.93 -10.52 -26.86
C ALA A 487 -9.46 -9.33 -26.03
N THR A 488 -8.68 -8.87 -25.04
CA THR A 488 -9.17 -7.90 -24.03
C THR A 488 -8.80 -6.44 -24.30
N ASN A 489 -7.98 -6.17 -25.32
CA ASN A 489 -7.49 -4.83 -25.63
C ASN A 489 -7.79 -4.42 -27.06
N GLN A 490 -8.35 -3.23 -27.23
CA GLN A 490 -8.67 -2.63 -28.54
C GLN A 490 -7.89 -1.36 -28.84
N GLY A 491 -7.16 -0.81 -27.85
CA GLY A 491 -6.29 0.36 -28.01
C GLY A 491 -5.04 0.09 -28.86
N SER A 492 -4.25 1.14 -29.07
CA SER A 492 -2.98 1.06 -29.81
C SER A 492 -1.89 0.44 -28.94
N PHE A 493 -1.48 -0.78 -29.28
CA PHE A 493 -0.40 -1.49 -28.60
C PHE A 493 0.43 -2.30 -29.59
N GLU A 494 1.60 -2.72 -29.13
CA GLU A 494 2.41 -3.77 -29.74
C GLU A 494 2.87 -4.76 -28.66
N CYS A 495 3.08 -6.01 -29.04
CA CYS A 495 3.62 -7.05 -28.17
C CYS A 495 5.02 -7.42 -28.63
N ILE A 496 5.99 -7.38 -27.73
CA ILE A 496 7.39 -7.69 -28.00
C ILE A 496 7.78 -8.86 -27.11
N ILE A 497 7.83 -10.04 -27.72
CA ILE A 497 8.27 -11.26 -27.06
C ILE A 497 9.79 -11.30 -27.11
N ILE A 498 10.43 -11.41 -25.95
CA ILE A 498 11.88 -11.60 -25.85
C ILE A 498 12.14 -13.09 -25.61
N ASP A 499 12.48 -13.83 -26.68
CA ASP A 499 12.80 -15.25 -26.59
C ASP A 499 14.21 -15.46 -26.03
N ASN A 500 14.30 -15.87 -24.75
CA ASN A 500 15.56 -16.15 -24.08
C ASN A 500 16.11 -17.56 -24.40
N GLY A 501 16.18 -17.88 -25.69
CA GLY A 501 16.72 -19.13 -26.20
C GLY A 501 15.84 -20.34 -25.91
N SER A 502 14.56 -20.28 -26.30
CA SER A 502 13.66 -21.44 -26.30
C SER A 502 14.27 -22.61 -27.08
N VAL A 503 14.08 -23.83 -26.60
CA VAL A 503 14.63 -25.06 -27.21
C VAL A 503 13.55 -26.04 -27.63
N ALA A 504 12.36 -25.97 -27.03
CA ALA A 504 11.25 -26.86 -27.35
C ALA A 504 10.79 -26.66 -28.82
N PRO A 505 10.69 -27.75 -29.61
CA PRO A 505 10.31 -27.65 -31.02
C PRO A 505 8.92 -27.02 -31.24
N GLU A 506 7.95 -27.24 -30.35
CA GLU A 506 6.66 -26.55 -30.41
C GLU A 506 6.77 -25.04 -30.21
N THR A 507 7.55 -24.58 -29.23
CA THR A 507 7.72 -23.15 -28.94
C THR A 507 8.39 -22.44 -30.11
N LYS A 508 9.48 -23.00 -30.66
CA LYS A 508 10.17 -22.43 -31.83
C LYS A 508 9.26 -22.30 -33.04
N ARG A 509 8.49 -23.36 -33.34
CA ARG A 509 7.53 -23.35 -34.45
C ARG A 509 6.46 -22.29 -34.25
N TRP A 510 5.94 -22.16 -33.04
CA TRP A 510 4.93 -21.16 -32.73
C TRP A 510 5.49 -19.74 -32.83
N LEU A 511 6.65 -19.45 -32.22
CA LEU A 511 7.30 -18.14 -32.28
C LEU A 511 7.60 -17.68 -33.71
N ALA A 512 7.99 -18.60 -34.60
CA ALA A 512 8.22 -18.29 -36.01
C ALA A 512 6.93 -17.90 -36.78
N GLY A 513 5.77 -18.44 -36.37
CA GLY A 513 4.47 -18.17 -37.00
C GLY A 513 3.69 -17.03 -36.34
N ALA A 514 3.87 -16.80 -35.04
CA ALA A 514 3.06 -15.87 -34.24
C ALA A 514 2.99 -14.43 -34.78
N PRO A 515 4.07 -13.82 -35.34
CA PRO A 515 4.00 -12.48 -35.93
C PRO A 515 3.03 -12.36 -37.12
N THR A 516 2.70 -13.47 -37.78
CA THR A 516 1.73 -13.49 -38.89
C THR A 516 0.29 -13.71 -38.42
N GLU A 517 0.12 -14.34 -37.25
CA GLU A 517 -1.18 -14.67 -36.68
C GLU A 517 -1.73 -13.54 -35.80
N PHE A 518 -0.86 -12.89 -35.03
CA PHE A 518 -1.22 -11.83 -34.09
C PHE A 518 -0.82 -10.46 -34.64
N ARG A 519 -1.74 -9.50 -34.55
CA ARG A 519 -1.47 -8.12 -34.96
C ARG A 519 -0.37 -7.52 -34.07
N ALA A 520 0.49 -6.69 -34.66
CA ALA A 520 1.49 -5.90 -33.92
C ALA A 520 2.33 -6.74 -32.92
N LEU A 521 2.62 -8.01 -33.26
CA LEU A 521 3.47 -8.89 -32.47
C LEU A 521 4.85 -9.01 -33.12
N GLN A 522 5.87 -8.78 -32.32
CA GLN A 522 7.28 -8.95 -32.68
C GLN A 522 7.92 -9.99 -31.76
N VAL A 523 8.80 -10.81 -32.32
CA VAL A 523 9.67 -11.71 -31.56
C VAL A 523 11.12 -11.23 -31.72
N VAL A 524 11.82 -11.10 -30.60
CA VAL A 524 13.24 -10.73 -30.52
C VAL A 524 13.99 -11.86 -29.85
N GLU A 525 14.99 -12.41 -30.54
CA GLU A 525 15.83 -13.46 -29.98
C GLU A 525 16.90 -12.89 -29.03
N ALA A 526 17.06 -13.51 -27.87
CA ALA A 526 18.06 -13.17 -26.88
C ALA A 526 18.67 -14.45 -26.24
N PRO A 527 19.45 -15.26 -26.98
CA PRO A 527 20.02 -16.53 -26.51
C PRO A 527 21.21 -16.32 -25.56
N GLU A 528 20.98 -15.61 -24.46
CA GLU A 528 21.97 -15.25 -23.43
C GLU A 528 21.60 -15.86 -22.06
N PRO A 529 22.53 -15.91 -21.09
CA PRO A 529 22.20 -16.35 -19.74
C PRO A 529 21.09 -15.49 -19.13
N PHE A 530 20.07 -16.13 -18.55
CA PHE A 530 18.88 -15.43 -18.05
C PHE A 530 19.23 -14.27 -17.11
N ASN A 531 18.72 -13.10 -17.45
CA ASN A 531 18.73 -11.88 -16.66
C ASN A 531 17.46 -11.10 -16.99
N TRP A 532 16.49 -11.11 -16.07
CA TRP A 532 15.17 -10.50 -16.27
C TRP A 532 15.29 -9.00 -16.60
N SER A 533 16.15 -8.27 -15.89
CA SER A 533 16.37 -6.83 -16.09
C SER A 533 16.90 -6.54 -17.49
N ARG A 534 17.91 -7.30 -17.93
CA ARG A 534 18.53 -7.12 -19.25
C ARG A 534 17.59 -7.46 -20.40
N LEU A 535 16.79 -8.52 -20.25
CA LEU A 535 15.78 -8.90 -21.25
C LEU A 535 14.70 -7.82 -21.40
N ASN A 536 14.23 -7.23 -20.30
CA ASN A 536 13.28 -6.13 -20.36
C ASN A 536 13.91 -4.84 -20.92
N ASN A 537 15.16 -4.54 -20.57
CA ASN A 537 15.90 -3.44 -21.20
C ASN A 537 16.08 -3.64 -22.71
N LEU A 538 16.31 -4.87 -23.17
CA LEU A 538 16.32 -5.21 -24.60
C LEU A 538 14.95 -4.95 -25.23
N GLY A 539 13.87 -5.39 -24.60
CA GLY A 539 12.51 -5.09 -25.09
C GLY A 539 12.22 -3.60 -25.21
N MET A 540 12.65 -2.78 -24.24
CA MET A 540 12.49 -1.32 -24.32
C MET A 540 13.21 -0.69 -25.52
N ARG A 541 14.34 -1.27 -25.97
CA ARG A 541 15.07 -0.78 -27.15
C ARG A 541 14.34 -1.07 -28.46
N HIS A 542 13.52 -2.12 -28.49
CA HIS A 542 12.70 -2.47 -29.66
C HIS A 542 11.32 -1.84 -29.63
N ALA A 543 10.91 -1.29 -28.48
CA ALA A 543 9.61 -0.67 -28.30
C ALA A 543 9.50 0.71 -28.96
N GLU A 544 8.38 0.94 -29.63
CA GLU A 544 8.01 2.22 -30.26
C GLU A 544 7.00 3.01 -29.42
N GLY A 545 6.35 2.36 -28.46
CA GLY A 545 5.33 2.95 -27.60
C GLY A 545 5.86 4.04 -26.66
N ASN A 546 4.99 4.95 -26.25
CA ASN A 546 5.28 5.95 -25.23
C ASN A 546 5.01 5.46 -23.81
N VAL A 547 4.46 4.24 -23.66
CA VAL A 547 4.39 3.52 -22.39
C VAL A 547 4.95 2.11 -22.58
N PHE A 548 5.82 1.69 -21.66
CA PHE A 548 6.27 0.31 -21.56
C PHE A 548 5.41 -0.43 -20.54
N LEU A 549 4.93 -1.62 -20.89
CA LEU A 549 4.26 -2.54 -19.99
C LEU A 549 5.07 -3.83 -19.91
N PHE A 550 5.75 -4.06 -18.79
CA PHE A 550 6.45 -5.31 -18.50
C PHE A 550 5.45 -6.32 -17.95
N LEU A 551 5.45 -7.50 -18.54
CA LEU A 551 4.49 -8.54 -18.21
C LEU A 551 5.16 -9.92 -18.22
N ASN A 552 4.87 -10.74 -17.22
CA ASN A 552 5.32 -12.13 -17.24
C ASN A 552 4.47 -12.96 -18.22
N ASN A 553 5.08 -13.97 -18.83
CA ASN A 553 4.45 -14.84 -19.81
C ASN A 553 3.41 -15.83 -19.23
N ASP A 554 3.24 -15.86 -17.90
CA ASP A 554 2.33 -16.74 -17.17
C ASP A 554 1.19 -15.94 -16.49
N THR A 555 0.79 -14.85 -17.14
CA THR A 555 -0.32 -13.98 -16.73
C THR A 555 -1.51 -14.12 -17.67
N GLU A 556 -2.71 -14.02 -17.12
CA GLU A 556 -3.96 -13.99 -17.88
C GLU A 556 -4.76 -12.74 -17.50
N ALA A 557 -5.16 -11.96 -18.50
CA ALA A 557 -5.98 -10.77 -18.30
C ALA A 557 -7.37 -11.18 -17.77
N ALA A 558 -7.80 -10.56 -16.67
CA ALA A 558 -9.09 -10.84 -16.04
C ALA A 558 -10.11 -9.69 -16.18
N CYS A 559 -9.80 -8.64 -16.96
CA CYS A 559 -10.70 -7.53 -17.21
C CYS A 559 -10.39 -6.84 -18.55
N GLU A 560 -11.42 -6.30 -19.22
CA GLU A 560 -11.25 -5.56 -20.48
C GLU A 560 -10.68 -4.15 -20.26
N GLY A 561 -9.96 -3.63 -21.26
CA GLY A 561 -9.43 -2.25 -21.24
C GLY A 561 -8.37 -2.00 -20.16
N TRP A 562 -7.75 -3.06 -19.66
CA TRP A 562 -6.80 -2.99 -18.54
C TRP A 562 -5.46 -2.35 -18.93
N VAL A 563 -4.97 -2.61 -20.14
CA VAL A 563 -3.80 -1.91 -20.71
C VAL A 563 -4.10 -0.42 -20.84
N ASP A 564 -5.33 -0.11 -21.26
CA ASP A 564 -5.80 1.25 -21.41
C ASP A 564 -5.95 1.99 -20.05
N ARG A 565 -6.20 1.27 -18.95
CA ARG A 565 -6.18 1.88 -17.62
C ARG A 565 -4.75 2.12 -17.10
N LEU A 566 -3.87 1.12 -17.23
CA LEU A 566 -2.49 1.24 -16.78
C LEU A 566 -1.76 2.41 -17.45
N ALA A 567 -1.87 2.52 -18.77
CA ALA A 567 -1.13 3.55 -19.50
C ALA A 567 -1.71 4.97 -19.33
N ASP A 568 -3.02 5.15 -19.06
CA ASP A 568 -3.59 6.47 -18.74
C ASP A 568 -2.98 7.02 -17.45
N VAL A 569 -2.81 6.17 -16.44
CA VAL A 569 -2.18 6.57 -15.18
C VAL A 569 -0.67 6.70 -15.35
N ALA A 570 -0.01 5.83 -16.12
CA ALA A 570 1.44 5.87 -16.31
C ALA A 570 1.90 7.13 -17.06
N LEU A 571 1.07 7.68 -17.97
CA LEU A 571 1.38 8.91 -18.72
C LEU A 571 1.30 10.19 -17.89
N ARG A 572 0.80 10.13 -16.65
CA ARG A 572 0.78 11.28 -15.76
C ARG A 572 2.22 11.72 -15.43
N PRO A 573 2.57 13.02 -15.53
CA PRO A 573 3.92 13.50 -15.29
C PRO A 573 4.45 13.20 -13.88
N ASP A 574 3.56 13.14 -12.89
CA ASP A 574 3.86 12.86 -11.48
C ASP A 574 3.99 11.36 -11.15
N VAL A 575 3.71 10.47 -12.11
CA VAL A 575 3.73 9.02 -11.92
C VAL A 575 5.06 8.41 -12.39
N GLY A 576 5.54 7.43 -11.63
CA GLY A 576 6.74 6.65 -11.87
C GLY A 576 6.38 5.31 -12.49
N THR A 577 5.76 4.43 -11.70
CA THR A 577 5.30 3.11 -12.16
C THR A 577 3.86 2.85 -11.77
N VAL A 578 3.16 2.01 -12.54
CA VAL A 578 1.78 1.60 -12.27
C VAL A 578 1.68 0.08 -12.30
N GLY A 579 0.96 -0.52 -11.36
CA GLY A 579 0.73 -1.97 -11.32
C GLY A 579 -0.71 -2.33 -10.98
N GLY A 580 -1.14 -3.51 -11.43
CA GLY A 580 -2.48 -4.04 -11.18
C GLY A 580 -2.59 -4.93 -9.94
N LEU A 581 -3.80 -5.40 -9.63
CA LEU A 581 -4.05 -6.52 -8.72
C LEU A 581 -3.72 -7.84 -9.41
N LEU A 582 -2.78 -8.60 -8.84
CA LEU A 582 -2.51 -9.98 -9.28
C LEU A 582 -3.11 -10.98 -8.31
N LEU A 583 -3.82 -11.94 -8.87
CA LEU A 583 -4.47 -13.03 -8.15
C LEU A 583 -3.81 -14.36 -8.51
N TYR A 584 -3.74 -15.25 -7.55
CA TYR A 584 -3.51 -16.66 -7.80
C TYR A 584 -4.72 -17.29 -8.53
N PRO A 585 -4.55 -18.45 -9.19
CA PRO A 585 -5.66 -19.17 -9.82
C PRO A 585 -6.81 -19.55 -8.87
N ASP A 586 -6.56 -19.58 -7.56
CA ASP A 586 -7.59 -19.83 -6.54
C ASP A 586 -8.35 -18.55 -6.10
N GLY A 587 -8.07 -17.42 -6.73
CA GLY A 587 -8.69 -16.12 -6.48
C GLY A 587 -8.12 -15.37 -5.28
N LEU A 588 -7.10 -15.90 -4.61
CA LEU A 588 -6.42 -15.19 -3.52
C LEU A 588 -5.43 -14.16 -4.06
N ILE A 589 -5.20 -13.10 -3.30
CA ILE A 589 -4.24 -12.05 -3.65
C ILE A 589 -2.82 -12.62 -3.67
N GLN A 590 -2.10 -12.35 -4.75
CA GLN A 590 -0.64 -12.45 -4.85
C GLN A 590 0.01 -11.07 -4.71
N HIS A 591 -0.50 -10.08 -5.42
CA HIS A 591 0.07 -8.73 -5.42
C HIS A 591 -1.03 -7.70 -5.27
N ALA A 592 -0.93 -6.91 -4.21
CA ALA A 592 -1.70 -5.69 -4.04
C ALA A 592 -0.76 -4.55 -3.60
N GLY A 593 0.40 -4.40 -4.22
CA GLY A 593 1.49 -3.51 -3.80
C GLY A 593 2.58 -4.22 -2.99
N VAL A 594 3.78 -3.64 -3.02
CA VAL A 594 4.97 -4.08 -2.27
C VAL A 594 5.36 -3.02 -1.25
N VAL A 595 5.73 -3.48 -0.05
CA VAL A 595 6.21 -2.64 1.05
C VAL A 595 7.69 -2.91 1.30
N THR A 596 8.49 -1.86 1.31
CA THR A 596 9.90 -1.88 1.68
C THR A 596 10.08 -2.16 3.17
N GLY A 597 11.04 -3.03 3.50
CA GLY A 597 11.27 -3.58 4.83
C GLY A 597 10.33 -4.74 5.22
N PHE A 598 9.20 -4.93 4.53
CA PHE A 598 8.26 -6.01 4.85
C PHE A 598 8.90 -7.39 4.57
N GLY A 599 8.63 -8.36 5.44
CA GLY A 599 9.29 -9.67 5.39
C GLY A 599 10.80 -9.63 5.67
N GLY A 600 11.36 -8.48 6.07
CA GLY A 600 12.79 -8.26 6.32
C GLY A 600 13.60 -7.83 5.09
N CYS A 601 12.95 -7.50 3.96
CA CYS A 601 13.62 -6.93 2.79
C CYS A 601 12.64 -6.03 2.02
N ALA A 602 11.82 -6.59 1.13
CA ALA A 602 10.64 -5.98 0.55
C ALA A 602 9.75 -7.13 0.09
N ASP A 603 8.44 -7.06 0.35
CA ASP A 603 7.54 -8.16 0.01
C ASP A 603 6.12 -7.64 -0.24
N HIS A 604 5.32 -8.48 -0.87
CA HIS A 604 3.94 -8.22 -1.23
C HIS A 604 3.06 -8.19 0.03
N ILE A 605 2.12 -7.25 0.09
CA ILE A 605 1.11 -7.21 1.14
C ILE A 605 -0.20 -7.88 0.66
N TYR A 606 -1.04 -8.29 1.62
CA TYR A 606 -2.30 -9.01 1.38
C TYR A 606 -2.19 -10.43 0.81
N VAL A 607 -0.98 -10.97 0.64
CA VAL A 607 -0.75 -12.31 0.10
C VAL A 607 -1.60 -13.37 0.80
N GLY A 608 -2.34 -14.16 0.01
CA GLY A 608 -3.18 -15.25 0.50
C GLY A 608 -4.52 -14.81 1.12
N THR A 609 -4.86 -13.53 1.04
CA THR A 609 -6.17 -13.01 1.45
C THR A 609 -7.12 -12.89 0.26
N HIS A 610 -8.43 -12.91 0.51
CA HIS A 610 -9.42 -12.63 -0.53
C HIS A 610 -9.50 -11.11 -0.75
N PRO A 611 -9.67 -10.61 -1.99
CA PRO A 611 -9.83 -9.18 -2.25
C PRO A 611 -10.94 -8.53 -1.43
N ASP A 612 -12.06 -9.22 -1.28
CA ASP A 612 -13.23 -8.74 -0.52
C ASP A 612 -13.19 -9.13 0.97
N ALA A 613 -12.00 -9.36 1.55
CA ALA A 613 -11.87 -9.79 2.94
C ALA A 613 -12.20 -8.68 3.97
N GLY A 614 -13.47 -8.30 4.07
CA GLY A 614 -14.11 -7.45 5.09
C GLY A 614 -13.27 -6.30 5.67
N GLU A 615 -13.43 -6.02 6.97
CA GLU A 615 -12.79 -4.86 7.61
C GLU A 615 -11.26 -5.01 7.68
N HIS A 616 -10.56 -3.95 7.24
CA HIS A 616 -9.11 -3.81 7.29
C HIS A 616 -8.72 -2.71 8.29
N MET A 617 -7.67 -2.96 9.08
CA MET A 617 -7.05 -1.92 9.94
C MET A 617 -6.09 -1.01 9.16
N PHE A 618 -5.79 -1.34 7.91
CA PHE A 618 -4.97 -0.56 6.99
C PHE A 618 -5.76 -0.33 5.69
N VAL A 619 -5.17 0.37 4.71
CA VAL A 619 -5.82 0.72 3.43
C VAL A 619 -6.30 -0.55 2.71
N PRO A 620 -7.61 -0.73 2.42
CA PRO A 620 -8.12 -1.93 1.75
C PRO A 620 -7.42 -2.23 0.41
N PRO A 621 -7.23 -3.52 0.04
CA PRO A 621 -6.58 -3.89 -1.21
C PRO A 621 -7.41 -3.58 -2.46
N THR A 622 -8.68 -3.20 -2.27
CA THR A 622 -9.66 -2.89 -3.31
C THR A 622 -9.68 -1.41 -3.72
N VAL A 623 -8.81 -0.58 -3.13
CA VAL A 623 -8.78 0.87 -3.38
C VAL A 623 -7.47 1.27 -4.06
N PRO A 624 -7.53 2.08 -5.15
CA PRO A 624 -6.34 2.65 -5.76
C PRO A 624 -5.56 3.48 -4.74
N ARG A 625 -4.23 3.36 -4.77
CA ARG A 625 -3.38 4.10 -3.83
C ARG A 625 -1.94 4.17 -4.31
N ASN A 626 -1.20 5.11 -3.75
CA ASN A 626 0.24 5.12 -3.89
C ASN A 626 0.87 4.01 -3.05
N VAL A 627 1.91 3.38 -3.60
CA VAL A 627 2.68 2.30 -2.99
C VAL A 627 4.16 2.55 -3.23
N SER A 628 5.04 1.92 -2.45
CA SER A 628 6.48 2.10 -2.67
C SER A 628 6.97 1.34 -3.89
N ALA A 629 6.40 0.17 -4.15
CA ALA A 629 6.68 -0.59 -5.37
C ALA A 629 5.48 -1.40 -5.85
N VAL A 630 5.49 -1.69 -7.15
CA VAL A 630 4.63 -2.68 -7.81
C VAL A 630 5.51 -3.77 -8.41
N THR A 631 4.95 -4.95 -8.66
CA THR A 631 5.73 -6.09 -9.15
C THR A 631 5.96 -6.04 -10.65
N GLY A 632 7.14 -6.49 -11.09
CA GLY A 632 7.50 -6.64 -12.50
C GLY A 632 6.65 -7.65 -13.28
N ALA A 633 5.82 -8.45 -12.60
CA ALA A 633 4.87 -9.34 -13.27
C ALA A 633 3.77 -8.59 -14.04
N CYS A 634 3.47 -7.35 -13.65
CA CYS A 634 2.62 -6.41 -14.40
C CYS A 634 2.97 -4.97 -13.97
N LEU A 635 3.88 -4.33 -14.70
CA LEU A 635 4.40 -2.99 -14.40
C LEU A 635 4.35 -2.11 -15.64
N ALA A 636 3.60 -1.02 -15.59
CA ALA A 636 3.58 0.02 -16.61
C ALA A 636 4.40 1.25 -16.21
N VAL A 637 5.10 1.86 -17.17
CA VAL A 637 5.88 3.09 -16.97
C VAL A 637 5.92 3.90 -18.26
N ALA A 638 5.75 5.22 -18.16
CA ALA A 638 5.90 6.09 -19.33
C ALA A 638 7.36 6.13 -19.79
N ARG A 639 7.57 6.21 -21.10
CA ARG A 639 8.92 6.41 -21.69
C ARG A 639 9.62 7.62 -21.08
N SER A 640 8.90 8.73 -20.92
CA SER A 640 9.44 9.95 -20.29
C SER A 640 9.88 9.75 -18.83
N ALA A 641 9.27 8.79 -18.10
CA ALA A 641 9.72 8.43 -16.76
C ALA A 641 11.00 7.59 -16.83
N VAL A 642 11.09 6.63 -17.78
CA VAL A 642 12.34 5.87 -18.05
C VAL A 642 13.47 6.80 -18.48
N ASP A 643 13.22 7.76 -19.36
CA ASP A 643 14.23 8.74 -19.80
C ASP A 643 14.80 9.53 -18.62
N ALA A 644 13.98 9.76 -17.58
CA ALA A 644 14.39 10.48 -16.37
C ALA A 644 15.14 9.60 -15.36
N ILE A 645 14.85 8.30 -15.27
CA ILE A 645 15.38 7.42 -14.20
C ILE A 645 16.29 6.29 -14.72
N GLY A 646 16.45 6.16 -16.03
CA GLY A 646 17.12 5.04 -16.70
C GLY A 646 16.27 3.77 -16.73
N GLY A 647 16.81 2.70 -17.34
CA GLY A 647 16.21 1.36 -17.34
C GLY A 647 16.47 0.57 -16.06
N PHE A 648 16.10 -0.71 -16.06
CA PHE A 648 16.35 -1.62 -14.93
C PHE A 648 17.85 -1.81 -14.71
N ASP A 649 18.29 -1.90 -13.44
CA ASP A 649 19.67 -2.27 -13.10
C ASP A 649 19.90 -3.76 -13.43
N GLU A 650 20.73 -4.01 -14.44
CA GLU A 650 21.09 -5.36 -14.91
C GLU A 650 21.94 -6.15 -13.91
N GLY A 651 22.40 -5.51 -12.82
CA GLY A 651 22.99 -6.17 -11.66
C GLY A 651 22.00 -7.05 -10.90
N TYR A 652 20.69 -6.77 -10.99
CA TYR A 652 19.63 -7.66 -10.53
C TYR A 652 19.28 -8.66 -11.62
N ARG A 653 19.47 -9.95 -11.36
CA ARG A 653 19.29 -10.98 -12.39
C ARG A 653 17.88 -11.54 -12.46
N VAL A 654 17.23 -11.69 -11.31
CA VAL A 654 16.04 -12.54 -11.18
C VAL A 654 14.97 -11.91 -10.28
N ILE A 655 15.33 -11.25 -9.18
CA ILE A 655 14.38 -10.59 -8.27
C ILE A 655 14.86 -9.19 -7.85
N GLY A 656 13.94 -8.35 -7.38
CA GLY A 656 14.25 -7.07 -6.72
C GLY A 656 14.51 -5.90 -7.67
N SER A 657 14.66 -6.16 -8.97
CA SER A 657 14.81 -5.14 -10.02
C SER A 657 13.59 -4.23 -10.12
N ASP A 658 12.39 -4.80 -10.02
CA ASP A 658 11.12 -4.08 -10.01
C ASP A 658 11.00 -3.14 -8.80
N VAL A 659 11.37 -3.62 -7.60
CA VAL A 659 11.38 -2.81 -6.38
C VAL A 659 12.41 -1.69 -6.46
N GLU A 660 13.63 -1.99 -6.91
CA GLU A 660 14.66 -0.97 -7.07
C GLU A 660 14.25 0.12 -8.07
N PHE A 661 13.69 -0.28 -9.21
CA PHE A 661 13.20 0.63 -10.23
C PHE A 661 12.10 1.57 -9.70
N CYS A 662 11.16 1.01 -8.93
CA CYS A 662 10.12 1.78 -8.25
C CYS A 662 10.69 2.78 -7.22
N ILE A 663 11.67 2.36 -6.41
CA ILE A 663 12.34 3.24 -5.43
C ILE A 663 13.09 4.36 -6.15
N ARG A 664 13.74 4.06 -7.29
CA ARG A 664 14.42 5.06 -8.10
C ARG A 664 13.44 6.10 -8.65
N ALA A 665 12.27 5.67 -9.11
CA ALA A 665 11.19 6.57 -9.52
C ALA A 665 10.76 7.51 -8.38
N MET A 666 10.63 6.99 -7.15
CA MET A 666 10.32 7.80 -5.97
C MET A 666 11.41 8.81 -5.63
N ARG A 667 12.69 8.40 -5.72
CA ARG A 667 13.83 9.30 -5.51
C ARG A 667 13.88 10.43 -6.56
N ALA A 668 13.33 10.20 -7.75
CA ALA A 668 13.15 11.22 -8.78
C ALA A 668 11.89 12.09 -8.59
N GLY A 669 11.22 12.01 -7.43
CA GLY A 669 10.03 12.81 -7.12
C GLY A 669 8.73 12.32 -7.74
N ARG A 670 8.72 11.11 -8.31
CA ARG A 670 7.53 10.49 -8.92
C ARG A 670 6.83 9.53 -7.94
N ARG A 671 5.55 9.25 -8.16
CA ARG A 671 4.76 8.34 -7.33
C ARG A 671 4.48 7.03 -8.05
N ASN A 672 4.54 5.91 -7.34
CA ASN A 672 4.09 4.63 -7.88
C ASN A 672 2.63 4.40 -7.49
N VAL A 673 1.83 3.85 -8.40
CA VAL A 673 0.37 3.72 -8.25
C VAL A 673 -0.05 2.26 -8.40
N TYR A 674 -0.85 1.78 -7.45
CA TYR A 674 -1.50 0.48 -7.52
C TYR A 674 -2.97 0.65 -7.93
N LEU A 675 -3.42 -0.13 -8.92
CA LEU A 675 -4.76 -0.11 -9.50
C LEU A 675 -5.48 -1.46 -9.29
N PRO A 676 -6.41 -1.57 -8.33
CA PRO A 676 -7.14 -2.81 -8.05
C PRO A 676 -8.16 -3.22 -9.12
N ASP A 677 -8.52 -2.27 -9.98
CA ASP A 677 -9.48 -2.43 -11.09
C ASP A 677 -8.83 -3.01 -12.35
N VAL A 678 -7.49 -3.02 -12.39
CA VAL A 678 -6.70 -3.82 -13.31
C VAL A 678 -6.40 -5.16 -12.66
N ARG A 679 -7.05 -6.22 -13.12
CA ARG A 679 -6.94 -7.56 -12.55
C ARG A 679 -6.33 -8.54 -13.53
N LEU A 680 -5.35 -9.30 -13.07
CA LEU A 680 -4.76 -10.41 -13.81
C LEU A 680 -4.64 -11.64 -12.91
N LEU A 681 -4.83 -12.82 -13.49
CA LEU A 681 -4.38 -14.07 -12.87
C LEU A 681 -2.89 -14.24 -13.16
N HIS A 682 -2.13 -14.72 -12.18
CA HIS A 682 -0.72 -15.02 -12.33
C HIS A 682 -0.45 -16.41 -11.78
N HIS A 683 0.01 -17.31 -12.65
CA HIS A 683 0.21 -18.73 -12.33
C HIS A 683 1.48 -19.02 -11.50
N GLU A 684 2.28 -17.97 -11.27
CA GLU A 684 3.52 -17.83 -10.48
C GLU A 684 4.54 -18.98 -10.54
N SER A 685 5.79 -18.61 -10.90
CA SER A 685 6.99 -19.44 -10.72
C SER A 685 6.92 -20.81 -11.39
N GLN A 686 6.05 -20.99 -12.39
CA GLN A 686 5.96 -22.26 -13.11
C GLN A 686 7.18 -22.52 -14.00
N SER A 687 7.90 -21.49 -14.43
CA SER A 687 9.04 -21.57 -15.35
C SER A 687 10.43 -21.41 -14.68
N ARG A 688 10.50 -21.18 -13.35
CA ARG A 688 11.74 -20.81 -12.63
C ARG A 688 12.31 -21.91 -11.73
N THR A 689 13.63 -21.87 -11.51
CA THR A 689 14.29 -22.65 -10.44
C THR A 689 13.94 -22.07 -9.05
N LYS A 690 13.70 -22.93 -8.05
CA LYS A 690 13.10 -22.57 -6.75
C LYS A 690 13.97 -21.72 -5.80
N ARG A 691 15.15 -21.24 -6.21
CA ARG A 691 16.08 -20.50 -5.32
C ARG A 691 16.46 -19.16 -5.92
N ASP A 692 16.10 -18.10 -5.23
CA ASP A 692 16.49 -16.74 -5.61
C ASP A 692 18.01 -16.52 -5.44
N PRO A 693 18.65 -15.75 -6.34
CA PRO A 693 20.08 -15.43 -6.21
C PRO A 693 20.37 -14.66 -4.93
N ALA A 694 21.36 -15.11 -4.15
CA ALA A 694 21.76 -14.43 -2.92
C ALA A 694 22.22 -12.99 -3.16
N ALA A 695 22.88 -12.73 -4.29
CA ALA A 695 23.35 -11.40 -4.68
C ALA A 695 22.20 -10.41 -4.88
N ASP A 696 21.09 -10.83 -5.52
CA ASP A 696 19.92 -9.97 -5.72
C ASP A 696 19.31 -9.59 -4.36
N ILE A 697 19.18 -10.56 -3.45
CA ILE A 697 18.66 -10.33 -2.09
C ILE A 697 19.55 -9.36 -1.32
N GLU A 698 20.87 -9.54 -1.37
CA GLU A 698 21.82 -8.68 -0.66
C GLU A 698 21.77 -7.24 -1.18
N ARG A 699 21.73 -7.04 -2.49
CA ARG A 699 21.55 -5.72 -3.12
C ARG A 699 20.25 -5.06 -2.67
N LEU A 700 19.14 -5.78 -2.72
CA LEU A 700 17.85 -5.25 -2.30
C LEU A 700 17.83 -4.89 -0.82
N ARG A 701 18.43 -5.73 0.05
CA ARG A 701 18.56 -5.42 1.48
C ARG A 701 19.38 -4.16 1.71
N ALA A 702 20.50 -4.00 1.01
CA ALA A 702 21.34 -2.82 1.12
C ALA A 702 20.57 -1.55 0.70
N LEU A 703 19.83 -1.62 -0.41
CA LEU A 703 18.97 -0.53 -0.88
C LEU A 703 17.92 -0.13 0.16
N VAL A 704 17.20 -1.11 0.70
CA VAL A 704 16.15 -0.87 1.70
C VAL A 704 16.74 -0.34 3.01
N ALA A 705 17.87 -0.87 3.46
CA ALA A 705 18.51 -0.42 4.70
C ALA A 705 19.03 1.02 4.64
N GLN A 706 19.37 1.51 3.45
CA GLN A 706 19.80 2.89 3.22
C GLN A 706 18.63 3.86 3.01
N GLY A 707 17.43 3.34 2.73
CA GLY A 707 16.23 4.14 2.49
C GLY A 707 15.53 4.57 3.77
N PRO A 708 14.67 5.60 3.71
CA PRO A 708 13.73 5.87 4.79
C PRO A 708 12.76 4.69 4.95
N SER A 709 12.04 4.64 6.08
CA SER A 709 10.90 3.74 6.22
C SER A 709 9.88 3.96 5.10
N ASP A 710 9.20 2.89 4.69
CA ASP A 710 8.19 2.93 3.65
C ASP A 710 7.12 4.01 3.95
N PRO A 711 6.97 5.06 3.13
CA PRO A 711 6.02 6.13 3.40
C PRO A 711 4.56 5.67 3.24
N TYR A 712 4.33 4.63 2.43
CA TYR A 712 2.99 4.13 2.16
C TYR A 712 2.64 2.92 3.04
N PHE A 713 3.41 2.66 4.09
CA PHE A 713 3.10 1.69 5.12
C PHE A 713 3.15 2.35 6.50
N ASN A 714 2.10 2.14 7.31
CA ASN A 714 2.05 2.80 8.62
C ASN A 714 3.05 2.16 9.60
N PRO A 715 3.92 2.95 10.25
CA PRO A 715 4.99 2.43 11.13
C PRO A 715 4.49 1.74 12.40
N LYS A 716 3.20 1.87 12.74
CA LYS A 716 2.57 1.17 13.86
C LYS A 716 2.17 -0.28 13.53
N LEU A 717 2.22 -0.65 12.26
CA LEU A 717 1.96 -2.02 11.79
C LEU A 717 3.22 -2.88 11.87
N SER A 718 3.02 -4.19 11.94
CA SER A 718 4.12 -5.15 11.91
C SER A 718 4.78 -5.22 10.53
N MET A 719 6.11 -5.28 10.47
CA MET A 719 6.83 -5.52 9.21
C MET A 719 6.70 -6.97 8.68
N VAL A 720 5.83 -7.78 9.29
CA VAL A 720 5.51 -9.15 8.83
C VAL A 720 4.00 -9.43 8.75
N SER A 721 3.15 -8.47 9.11
CA SER A 721 1.69 -8.59 9.01
C SER A 721 1.01 -7.22 8.97
N LEU A 722 -0.21 -7.16 8.44
CA LEU A 722 -1.01 -5.92 8.40
C LEU A 722 -1.69 -5.61 9.74
N TYR A 723 -1.12 -6.07 10.84
CA TYR A 723 -1.64 -5.95 12.19
C TYR A 723 -0.57 -5.31 13.08
N PRO A 724 -0.96 -4.49 14.07
CA PRO A 724 -0.01 -3.98 15.05
C PRO A 724 0.59 -5.16 15.83
N SER A 725 1.89 -5.07 16.11
CA SER A 725 2.52 -6.00 17.04
C SER A 725 2.26 -5.51 18.46
N TYR A 726 1.25 -6.09 19.13
CA TYR A 726 1.04 -5.81 20.55
C TYR A 726 2.24 -6.37 21.32
N PRO A 727 2.99 -5.54 22.07
CA PRO A 727 4.00 -6.05 22.98
C PRO A 727 3.31 -7.01 23.97
N VAL A 728 3.91 -8.19 24.10
CA VAL A 728 3.40 -9.29 24.93
C VAL A 728 3.67 -9.02 26.40
#